data_AF-A0A944V0R8-F1
#
_entry.id   AF-A0A944V0R8-F1
#
_cell.length_a   1.000
_cell.length_b   1.000
_cell.length_c   1.000
_cell.angle_alpha   90.00
_cell.angle_beta   90.00
_cell.angle_gamma   90.00
#
_symmetry.space_group_name_H-M   'P 1'
#
loop_
_entity.id
_entity.type
_entity.pdbx_description
1 polymer ?
#
loop_
_entity_poly.entity_id
_entity_poly.type
_entity_poly.pdbx_seq_one_letter_code
_entity_poly.pdbx_strand_id
1 'polypeptide(L)'
;REILNMDYYDSNETASTHDDEIGSFDYGWGLFVYNPQAANPVIVTVPHPNDDFITPVIGYKCFKDWDAKFMLISGAGREVLWDGYGNYSNSRSLCDPSRNNDVAFNIAYRSFCDNIRDEFGQREFSAQIHSYDWDRHDNHPDCQISAMNNCPTLPIRDLSDLHMDMINASEHITIPQNTIGSNSEVLLNDYYSVKYSIYDFLFYNWEGEPYPVNNTVDLPGYSGNKQRLYTYHDWNDYDVFDPFFHIEMDELPGSYEENTENYDWFYGYNSQNNMFEMDMLFENTLSYYSIWVDAMTEVLPNALELDDGNLPPVPTNLHASFADHTNITVQWNPVSSYDFHTYELIYSDEPITPTNYTLISRIDEDLFASSLTNEFSFTYMGINNNYFFQLRTSEKNGDVSDYSPEVEIFTAPVRYDEINAIGLDEKVNLNWIAAEQDGNMGFSIYRKQQGEEFTLIDSWHNNILLSGSQNPYQEYSYIDDGLANGRAYTYIISSENEQGDQFPYEQQLNCSPCDYYNIFVSNITLTDSVTFAKNTFAYNGQDPEYDIVKNMTLPEDYVFVAFYESNWIPGGMYLQQEVKGDFAPFEIYRTWNLRVKTNQLNEPLEIFVNPDFIGNNGNLFLQNLQTDQFTNLVDGSYTFFAEDSIYYDFKLYWGNLHPYVSYVHSQTKLSQGGDEMTIIWNSHVTQLTEFFDLSIQNETTSITIADNVNRLDEEYVWEIPEEAEIDEARIVIRAHAVDGQIYEQLSTFNYGIIPLEYTLEYAQGWQLINNPWSSDELFLTSDVFGTDSELLEFDQHLGFEDSDEFQFGNGYWLNADSEGSYTNSGSIITENYYYINLQSGWNLIPNPHLCSYNPHNLSFINSEGSNSYRNAILNELIANAIYVYRNNKFMITDVINSHEAFYLYANNENFDNMEIRFTPYTPNYYNIPEADWEVTIAASQTDTDEIIVGCGEFASDNFDNEYDLPEPPAKPVEHGITMYIPKDSPADSLFLYNNLHREIKASLETGIPESKLWDFILQVQTLDAITLEFDMLSLPEGYHADIHIDGNNWSQLTNENYIYSIIPSQIGTLEGYIEISNSTASANNIISTAYDFINFPNPFNPSTKIRFNVPTESDVNLTIYNIKGQQVKTICNEVLPMGNHEYIWEGNNNSNNAVASGIYFVTLKTQIETKVRKILLLK
;
A
#
# COMPACT_ATOMS: atom_id res chain seq x y z
N ARG A 1 18.89 -32.37 -28.31
CA ARG A 1 20.05 -33.30 -28.33
C ARG A 1 19.90 -34.32 -27.23
N GLU A 2 19.26 -33.95 -26.14
CA GLU A 2 18.63 -34.86 -25.19
C GLU A 2 17.29 -35.40 -25.69
N ILE A 3 16.86 -36.51 -25.11
CA ILE A 3 15.53 -37.11 -25.23
C ILE A 3 14.94 -37.09 -23.82
N LEU A 4 13.70 -36.61 -23.67
CA LEU A 4 12.99 -36.70 -22.40
C LEU A 4 12.77 -38.18 -22.08
N ASN A 5 13.29 -38.63 -20.95
CA ASN A 5 13.17 -40.00 -20.50
C ASN A 5 12.23 -40.05 -19.29
N MET A 6 11.01 -40.53 -19.55
CA MET A 6 9.95 -40.71 -18.55
C MET A 6 10.15 -41.93 -17.65
N ASP A 7 11.18 -42.75 -17.89
CA ASP A 7 11.55 -43.87 -17.01
C ASP A 7 12.29 -43.39 -15.75
N TYR A 8 12.75 -42.13 -15.73
CA TYR A 8 13.20 -41.49 -14.50
C TYR A 8 11.97 -41.11 -13.68
N TYR A 9 11.85 -41.79 -12.55
CA TYR A 9 10.80 -41.60 -11.56
C TYR A 9 11.51 -41.55 -10.22
N ASP A 10 11.43 -40.43 -9.54
CA ASP A 10 11.78 -40.35 -8.14
C ASP A 10 10.49 -40.40 -7.31
N SER A 11 10.52 -41.12 -6.21
CA SER A 11 9.41 -41.16 -5.25
C SER A 11 9.82 -40.63 -3.88
N ASN A 12 11.03 -40.04 -3.81
CA ASN A 12 11.77 -39.42 -2.69
C ASN A 12 11.67 -40.12 -1.31
N GLU A 13 11.20 -41.37 -1.33
CA GLU A 13 10.66 -42.16 -0.23
C GLU A 13 9.80 -41.39 0.80
N THR A 14 9.19 -40.26 0.42
CA THR A 14 8.28 -39.53 1.31
C THR A 14 6.92 -40.23 1.38
N ALA A 15 6.11 -39.86 2.38
CA ALA A 15 4.76 -40.40 2.52
C ALA A 15 3.79 -39.84 1.46
N SER A 16 4.19 -38.82 0.70
CA SER A 16 3.38 -38.09 -0.26
C SER A 16 3.78 -38.51 -1.67
N THR A 17 2.93 -39.29 -2.36
CA THR A 17 3.17 -39.69 -3.77
C THR A 17 2.92 -38.57 -4.78
N HIS A 18 2.85 -37.35 -4.29
CA HIS A 18 2.50 -36.14 -5.01
C HIS A 18 3.79 -35.41 -5.39
N ASP A 19 4.76 -35.37 -4.48
CA ASP A 19 6.13 -34.86 -4.65
C ASP A 19 7.04 -35.80 -5.50
N ASP A 20 6.44 -36.67 -6.31
CA ASP A 20 7.17 -37.63 -7.13
C ASP A 20 7.41 -37.00 -8.52
N GLU A 21 8.64 -36.64 -8.91
CA GLU A 21 8.85 -36.13 -10.26
C GLU A 21 8.98 -37.25 -11.30
N ILE A 22 8.36 -37.01 -12.46
CA ILE A 22 8.35 -37.94 -13.58
C ILE A 22 9.01 -37.30 -14.79
N GLY A 23 10.18 -37.80 -15.15
CA GLY A 23 10.91 -37.41 -16.35
C GLY A 23 12.19 -36.64 -16.09
N SER A 24 13.24 -37.00 -16.80
CA SER A 24 14.53 -36.29 -16.81
C SER A 24 15.18 -36.41 -18.19
N PHE A 25 16.15 -35.57 -18.52
CA PHE A 25 16.90 -35.74 -19.77
C PHE A 25 17.88 -36.92 -19.63
N ASP A 26 17.87 -37.83 -20.62
CA ASP A 26 18.55 -39.14 -20.56
C ASP A 26 20.07 -39.07 -20.27
N TYR A 27 20.74 -37.95 -20.59
CA TYR A 27 22.15 -37.73 -20.27
C TYR A 27 22.38 -36.66 -19.19
N GLY A 28 21.31 -36.11 -18.60
CA GLY A 28 21.36 -35.06 -17.57
C GLY A 28 21.94 -33.73 -18.06
N TRP A 29 21.92 -33.49 -19.38
CA TRP A 29 22.41 -32.24 -19.97
C TRP A 29 21.29 -31.21 -20.05
N GLY A 30 21.59 -29.97 -19.64
CA GLY A 30 20.66 -28.85 -19.75
C GLY A 30 20.54 -28.26 -21.15
N LEU A 31 19.62 -27.29 -21.30
CA LEU A 31 19.58 -26.41 -22.47
C LEU A 31 20.42 -25.17 -22.18
N PHE A 32 21.49 -24.98 -22.97
CA PHE A 32 22.35 -23.80 -22.87
C PHE A 32 22.24 -23.00 -24.18
N VAL A 33 21.74 -21.77 -24.09
CA VAL A 33 21.52 -20.86 -25.21
C VAL A 33 22.55 -19.74 -25.15
N TYR A 34 23.11 -19.40 -26.31
CA TYR A 34 24.06 -18.33 -26.48
C TYR A 34 23.58 -17.38 -27.58
N ASN A 35 23.39 -16.11 -27.24
CA ASN A 35 23.09 -15.04 -28.19
C ASN A 35 24.37 -14.27 -28.54
N PRO A 36 25.03 -14.54 -29.68
CA PRO A 36 26.25 -13.84 -30.06
C PRO A 36 26.04 -12.36 -30.42
N GLN A 37 24.81 -11.88 -30.53
CA GLN A 37 24.49 -10.49 -30.87
C GLN A 37 24.02 -9.66 -29.69
N ALA A 38 23.82 -10.28 -28.52
CA ALA A 38 23.42 -9.59 -27.30
C ALA A 38 24.41 -8.49 -26.91
N ALA A 39 23.86 -7.33 -26.57
CA ALA A 39 24.56 -6.14 -26.12
C ALA A 39 24.75 -6.10 -24.59
N ASN A 40 23.97 -6.87 -23.83
CA ASN A 40 23.98 -6.81 -22.37
C ASN A 40 24.75 -7.99 -21.74
N PRO A 41 25.55 -7.76 -20.68
CA PRO A 41 26.30 -8.78 -19.94
C PRO A 41 25.39 -9.60 -18.99
N VAL A 42 24.27 -10.10 -19.49
CA VAL A 42 23.24 -10.77 -18.68
C VAL A 42 23.27 -12.28 -18.86
N ILE A 43 23.09 -13.02 -17.76
CA ILE A 43 22.90 -14.47 -17.73
C ILE A 43 21.55 -14.76 -17.07
N VAL A 44 20.70 -15.56 -17.73
CA VAL A 44 19.44 -16.06 -17.16
C VAL A 44 19.59 -17.55 -16.81
N THR A 45 19.21 -17.94 -15.60
CA THR A 45 19.34 -19.31 -15.11
C THR A 45 18.01 -19.87 -14.59
N VAL A 46 17.71 -21.09 -15.04
CA VAL A 46 16.55 -21.89 -14.64
C VAL A 46 17.06 -23.23 -14.11
N PRO A 47 17.33 -23.32 -12.80
CA PRO A 47 18.05 -24.44 -12.20
C PRO A 47 17.20 -25.70 -11.98
N HIS A 48 15.88 -25.60 -11.76
CA HIS A 48 15.03 -26.77 -11.51
C HIS A 48 13.79 -26.79 -12.42
N PRO A 49 13.94 -26.98 -13.75
CA PRO A 49 12.82 -26.84 -14.70
C PRO A 49 11.71 -27.89 -14.56
N ASN A 50 11.94 -28.98 -13.81
CA ASN A 50 10.93 -30.01 -13.58
C ASN A 50 10.10 -29.73 -12.32
N ASP A 51 10.69 -29.03 -11.35
CA ASP A 51 10.11 -28.72 -10.05
C ASP A 51 9.52 -27.31 -10.11
N ASP A 52 10.23 -26.40 -10.77
CA ASP A 52 9.89 -25.00 -11.01
C ASP A 52 9.31 -24.85 -12.44
N PHE A 53 8.22 -25.56 -12.79
CA PHE A 53 7.89 -25.85 -14.20
C PHE A 53 7.46 -24.64 -15.04
N ILE A 54 7.07 -23.52 -14.42
CA ILE A 54 6.75 -22.26 -15.12
C ILE A 54 8.00 -21.43 -15.45
N THR A 55 9.13 -21.67 -14.77
CA THR A 55 10.34 -20.84 -14.90
C THR A 55 11.04 -20.94 -16.25
N PRO A 56 10.99 -22.04 -17.04
CA PRO A 56 11.58 -22.05 -18.38
C PRO A 56 10.97 -21.01 -19.33
N VAL A 57 9.65 -20.77 -19.26
CA VAL A 57 8.97 -19.82 -20.14
C VAL A 57 9.23 -18.38 -19.72
N ILE A 58 9.20 -18.10 -18.41
CA ILE A 58 9.57 -16.78 -17.85
C ILE A 58 11.04 -16.47 -18.12
N GLY A 59 11.94 -17.44 -17.92
CA GLY A 59 13.35 -17.29 -18.21
C GLY A 59 13.64 -17.06 -19.69
N TYR A 60 12.85 -17.65 -20.60
CA TYR A 60 12.97 -17.36 -22.02
C TYR A 60 12.55 -15.92 -22.36
N LYS A 61 11.47 -15.41 -21.74
CA LYS A 61 11.08 -14.00 -21.86
C LYS A 61 12.20 -13.09 -21.37
N CYS A 62 12.74 -13.32 -20.17
CA CYS A 62 13.88 -12.57 -19.63
C CYS A 62 15.09 -12.59 -20.59
N PHE A 63 15.45 -13.77 -21.12
CA PHE A 63 16.56 -13.90 -22.05
C PHE A 63 16.38 -13.04 -23.31
N LYS A 64 15.15 -12.95 -23.81
CA LYS A 64 14.81 -12.18 -25.01
C LYS A 64 14.72 -10.69 -24.74
N ASP A 65 13.96 -10.30 -23.72
CA ASP A 65 13.57 -8.91 -23.49
C ASP A 65 14.72 -8.11 -22.84
N TRP A 66 15.56 -8.75 -22.02
CA TRP A 66 16.78 -8.14 -21.48
C TRP A 66 17.99 -8.22 -22.43
N ASP A 67 17.79 -8.72 -23.65
CA ASP A 67 18.86 -9.01 -24.63
C ASP A 67 20.04 -9.75 -23.99
N ALA A 68 19.74 -10.84 -23.28
CA ALA A 68 20.74 -11.54 -22.48
C ALA A 68 21.72 -12.35 -23.34
N LYS A 69 22.97 -12.43 -22.88
CA LYS A 69 24.05 -13.14 -23.59
C LYS A 69 23.89 -14.65 -23.51
N PHE A 70 23.50 -15.14 -22.33
CA PHE A 70 23.39 -16.57 -22.05
C PHE A 70 22.08 -16.91 -21.32
N MET A 71 21.52 -18.07 -21.63
CA MET A 71 20.45 -18.71 -20.86
C MET A 71 20.83 -20.16 -20.55
N LEU A 72 20.61 -20.60 -19.31
CA LEU A 72 20.87 -21.96 -18.86
C LEU A 72 19.63 -22.55 -18.21
N ILE A 73 19.17 -23.68 -18.74
CA ILE A 73 18.10 -24.50 -18.14
C ILE A 73 18.73 -25.84 -17.74
N SER A 74 18.51 -26.31 -16.51
CA SER A 74 19.08 -27.57 -16.04
C SER A 74 18.53 -28.79 -16.79
N GLY A 75 19.31 -29.88 -16.76
CA GLY A 75 19.02 -31.12 -17.48
C GLY A 75 18.39 -32.22 -16.61
N ALA A 76 18.36 -32.03 -15.30
CA ALA A 76 17.83 -32.99 -14.35
C ALA A 76 17.01 -32.24 -13.30
N GLY A 77 15.91 -32.83 -12.87
CA GLY A 77 15.19 -32.43 -11.66
C GLY A 77 16.10 -32.54 -10.44
N ARG A 78 15.77 -31.79 -9.40
CA ARG A 78 16.55 -31.73 -8.15
C ARG A 78 16.65 -33.11 -7.52
N GLU A 79 15.65 -33.97 -7.68
CA GLU A 79 15.49 -35.13 -6.78
C GLU A 79 15.95 -36.45 -7.43
N VAL A 80 16.09 -36.45 -8.76
CA VAL A 80 16.59 -37.55 -9.63
C VAL A 80 17.74 -38.39 -9.04
N LEU A 81 18.64 -37.80 -8.25
CA LEU A 81 19.65 -38.56 -7.51
C LEU A 81 20.05 -37.89 -6.19
N TRP A 82 19.97 -38.64 -5.09
CA TRP A 82 20.49 -38.23 -3.77
C TRP A 82 21.52 -39.22 -3.20
N ASP A 83 22.23 -38.83 -2.14
CA ASP A 83 23.40 -39.56 -1.62
C ASP A 83 23.12 -40.91 -0.90
N GLY A 84 21.84 -41.22 -0.65
CA GLY A 84 21.38 -42.48 -0.05
C GLY A 84 21.58 -42.61 1.47
N TYR A 85 21.92 -41.53 2.19
CA TYR A 85 22.13 -41.56 3.64
C TYR A 85 21.07 -40.78 4.42
N GLY A 86 20.22 -41.44 5.22
CA GLY A 86 19.21 -40.79 6.09
C GLY A 86 17.89 -40.48 5.37
N ASN A 87 17.12 -39.49 5.82
CA ASN A 87 15.94 -39.02 5.07
C ASN A 87 16.38 -38.02 3.99
N TYR A 88 15.60 -37.94 2.91
CA TYR A 88 15.81 -36.95 1.86
C TYR A 88 15.74 -35.51 2.41
N SER A 89 16.52 -34.62 1.79
CA SER A 89 16.47 -33.17 1.95
C SER A 89 17.24 -32.55 0.78
N ASN A 90 16.88 -31.34 0.34
CA ASN A 90 17.50 -30.66 -0.81
C ASN A 90 19.03 -30.58 -0.69
N SER A 91 19.56 -30.47 0.53
CA SER A 91 21.01 -30.46 0.81
C SER A 91 21.77 -31.77 0.46
N ARG A 92 21.05 -32.86 0.16
CA ARG A 92 21.59 -34.20 -0.15
C ARG A 92 21.41 -34.59 -1.61
N SER A 93 20.81 -33.73 -2.42
CA SER A 93 20.76 -33.94 -3.86
C SER A 93 22.16 -33.87 -4.47
N LEU A 94 22.46 -34.83 -5.33
CA LEU A 94 23.68 -34.85 -6.14
C LEU A 94 23.48 -34.16 -7.50
N CYS A 95 22.23 -33.91 -7.90
CA CYS A 95 21.85 -33.35 -9.20
C CYS A 95 21.46 -31.87 -9.16
N ASP A 96 21.16 -31.32 -7.97
CA ASP A 96 20.78 -29.93 -7.75
C ASP A 96 21.91 -28.95 -8.15
N PRO A 97 21.74 -28.12 -9.20
CA PRO A 97 22.73 -27.15 -9.62
C PRO A 97 22.84 -25.94 -8.68
N SER A 98 21.87 -25.69 -7.82
CA SER A 98 21.93 -24.65 -6.79
C SER A 98 22.80 -25.07 -5.60
N ARG A 99 23.02 -26.38 -5.39
CA ARG A 99 23.77 -26.94 -4.24
C ARG A 99 25.07 -27.64 -4.61
N ASN A 100 25.18 -28.23 -5.80
CA ASN A 100 26.35 -29.01 -6.21
C ASN A 100 27.22 -28.30 -7.24
N ASN A 101 28.49 -28.13 -6.95
CA ASN A 101 29.43 -27.40 -7.81
C ASN A 101 29.89 -28.19 -9.05
N ASP A 102 29.75 -29.52 -9.00
CA ASP A 102 30.34 -30.47 -9.96
C ASP A 102 29.32 -30.98 -11.00
N VAL A 103 28.25 -30.21 -11.24
CA VAL A 103 27.31 -30.45 -12.33
C VAL A 103 27.67 -29.65 -13.58
N ALA A 104 27.30 -30.15 -14.76
CA ALA A 104 27.59 -29.50 -16.03
C ALA A 104 27.07 -28.05 -16.10
N PHE A 105 25.93 -27.78 -15.46
CA PHE A 105 25.32 -26.45 -15.35
C PHE A 105 26.29 -25.42 -14.74
N ASN A 106 26.90 -25.73 -13.59
CA ASN A 106 27.80 -24.82 -12.89
C ASN A 106 29.17 -24.67 -13.58
N ILE A 107 29.63 -25.71 -14.28
CA ILE A 107 30.85 -25.61 -15.12
C ILE A 107 30.62 -24.64 -16.28
N ALA A 108 29.45 -24.71 -16.93
CA ALA A 108 29.07 -23.80 -18.00
C ALA A 108 28.87 -22.38 -17.47
N TYR A 109 28.12 -22.22 -16.38
CA TYR A 109 27.86 -20.93 -15.73
C TYR A 109 29.15 -20.14 -15.45
N ARG A 110 30.14 -20.77 -14.81
CA ARG A 110 31.44 -20.13 -14.55
C ARG A 110 32.14 -19.70 -15.83
N SER A 111 32.13 -20.56 -16.85
CA SER A 111 32.75 -20.26 -18.14
C SER A 111 32.05 -19.08 -18.86
N PHE A 112 30.75 -18.91 -18.66
CA PHE A 112 29.98 -17.80 -19.21
C PHE A 112 30.23 -16.50 -18.46
N CYS A 113 30.28 -16.54 -17.12
CA CYS A 113 30.68 -15.39 -16.30
C CYS A 113 32.07 -14.91 -16.71
N ASP A 114 33.05 -15.81 -16.79
CA ASP A 114 34.42 -15.48 -17.21
C ASP A 114 34.44 -14.90 -18.62
N ASN A 115 33.62 -15.43 -19.54
CA ASN A 115 33.53 -14.90 -20.90
C ASN A 115 32.90 -13.49 -20.95
N ILE A 116 31.87 -13.22 -20.15
CA ILE A 116 31.29 -11.87 -20.04
C ILE A 116 32.33 -10.89 -19.51
N ARG A 117 33.03 -11.25 -18.42
CA ARG A 117 34.07 -10.40 -17.82
C ARG A 117 35.19 -10.09 -18.81
N ASP A 118 35.60 -11.08 -19.60
CA ASP A 118 36.60 -10.91 -20.66
C ASP A 118 36.10 -10.06 -21.84
N GLU A 119 34.83 -10.18 -22.25
CA GLU A 119 34.25 -9.49 -23.41
C GLU A 119 33.83 -8.05 -23.12
N PHE A 120 33.14 -7.84 -21.99
CA PHE A 120 32.55 -6.55 -21.62
C PHE A 120 33.42 -5.72 -20.67
N GLY A 121 34.41 -6.33 -20.00
CA GLY A 121 35.26 -5.63 -19.04
C GLY A 121 34.54 -5.25 -17.73
N GLN A 122 33.33 -5.77 -17.52
CA GLN A 122 32.52 -5.56 -16.33
C GLN A 122 31.90 -6.88 -15.85
N ARG A 123 31.28 -6.86 -14.67
CA ARG A 123 30.66 -8.04 -14.08
C ARG A 123 29.34 -8.36 -14.78
N GLU A 124 29.01 -9.65 -14.80
CA GLU A 124 27.72 -10.11 -15.26
C GLU A 124 26.58 -9.74 -14.30
N PHE A 125 25.40 -9.47 -14.85
CA PHE A 125 24.14 -9.54 -14.09
C PHE A 125 23.54 -10.93 -14.29
N SER A 126 23.42 -11.70 -13.21
CA SER A 126 22.90 -13.06 -13.25
C SER A 126 21.55 -13.14 -12.56
N ALA A 127 20.52 -13.44 -13.35
CA ALA A 127 19.18 -13.73 -12.84
C ALA A 127 18.98 -15.24 -12.67
N GLN A 128 18.47 -15.63 -11.52
CA GLN A 128 18.04 -16.98 -11.21
C GLN A 128 16.56 -16.97 -10.89
N ILE A 129 15.81 -17.80 -11.60
CA ILE A 129 14.36 -17.80 -11.61
C ILE A 129 13.88 -19.14 -11.09
N HIS A 130 13.07 -19.10 -10.04
CA HIS A 130 12.43 -20.22 -9.37
C HIS A 130 10.90 -20.04 -9.36
N SER A 131 10.19 -21.11 -9.08
CA SER A 131 8.79 -21.08 -8.67
C SER A 131 8.59 -22.04 -7.50
N TYR A 132 7.60 -21.77 -6.67
CA TYR A 132 7.33 -22.56 -5.48
C TYR A 132 6.69 -23.91 -5.82
N ASP A 133 7.09 -24.97 -5.13
CA ASP A 133 6.54 -26.31 -5.34
C ASP A 133 5.15 -26.45 -4.69
N TRP A 134 4.12 -26.69 -5.51
CA TRP A 134 2.79 -27.14 -5.04
C TRP A 134 2.01 -26.16 -4.16
N ASP A 135 1.74 -24.97 -4.67
CA ASP A 135 0.72 -23.98 -4.25
C ASP A 135 1.33 -22.56 -4.24
N ARG A 136 0.63 -21.62 -3.61
CA ARG A 136 1.12 -20.28 -3.31
C ARG A 136 1.84 -20.27 -1.97
N HIS A 137 2.67 -19.27 -1.76
CA HIS A 137 3.18 -19.00 -0.42
C HIS A 137 2.07 -18.39 0.47
N ASP A 138 1.39 -19.20 1.26
CA ASP A 138 0.33 -18.75 2.17
C ASP A 138 0.79 -17.57 3.07
N ASN A 139 0.10 -16.43 2.96
CA ASN A 139 0.39 -15.16 3.65
C ASN A 139 1.66 -14.42 3.17
N HIS A 140 2.18 -14.74 1.98
CA HIS A 140 3.28 -14.02 1.35
C HIS A 140 2.87 -13.48 -0.03
N PRO A 141 3.58 -12.46 -0.53
CA PRO A 141 3.36 -11.93 -1.89
C PRO A 141 3.83 -12.87 -3.00
N ASP A 142 3.24 -12.72 -4.19
CA ASP A 142 3.40 -13.66 -5.32
C ASP A 142 4.84 -13.78 -5.84
N CYS A 143 5.61 -12.70 -5.79
CA CYS A 143 7.00 -12.62 -6.22
C CYS A 143 7.90 -12.32 -5.02
N GLN A 144 8.72 -13.29 -4.63
CA GLN A 144 9.67 -13.14 -3.54
C GLN A 144 11.08 -12.94 -4.09
N ILE A 145 11.75 -11.90 -3.62
CA ILE A 145 13.08 -11.52 -4.08
C ILE A 145 14.07 -11.58 -2.92
N SER A 146 15.11 -12.40 -3.10
CA SER A 146 16.23 -12.42 -2.17
C SER A 146 17.30 -11.43 -2.59
N ALA A 147 17.78 -10.66 -1.62
CA ALA A 147 18.84 -9.69 -1.78
C ALA A 147 19.99 -9.96 -0.82
N MET A 148 21.17 -9.44 -1.17
CA MET A 148 22.34 -9.48 -0.31
C MET A 148 22.09 -8.73 1.01
N ASN A 149 22.51 -9.32 2.14
CA ASN A 149 22.48 -8.73 3.49
C ASN A 149 21.19 -8.02 3.96
N ASN A 150 20.06 -8.34 3.35
CA ASN A 150 18.80 -7.69 3.65
C ASN A 150 18.85 -6.17 3.36
N CYS A 151 19.58 -5.77 2.32
CA CYS A 151 19.56 -4.41 1.79
C CYS A 151 19.66 -4.48 0.25
N PRO A 152 18.54 -4.59 -0.48
CA PRO A 152 18.57 -4.60 -1.93
C PRO A 152 19.16 -3.28 -2.45
N THR A 153 19.95 -3.39 -3.52
CA THR A 153 20.49 -2.25 -4.28
C THR A 153 20.15 -2.42 -5.76
N LEU A 154 20.68 -1.59 -6.66
CA LEU A 154 20.32 -1.63 -8.08
C LEU A 154 20.58 -3.02 -8.65
N PRO A 155 19.72 -3.56 -9.52
CA PRO A 155 18.54 -2.92 -10.11
C PRO A 155 17.25 -3.03 -9.27
N ILE A 156 17.26 -3.70 -8.11
CA ILE A 156 16.05 -3.95 -7.31
C ILE A 156 15.60 -2.68 -6.57
N ARG A 157 16.56 -1.92 -6.03
CA ARG A 157 16.32 -0.68 -5.29
C ARG A 157 17.40 0.36 -5.57
N ASP A 158 16.99 1.58 -5.86
CA ASP A 158 17.87 2.74 -5.96
C ASP A 158 17.91 3.47 -4.61
N LEU A 159 19.11 3.69 -4.08
CA LEU A 159 19.32 4.42 -2.83
C LEU A 159 19.47 5.93 -3.06
N SER A 160 19.52 6.37 -4.31
CA SER A 160 19.56 7.78 -4.68
C SER A 160 18.16 8.40 -4.80
N ASP A 161 18.12 9.71 -4.96
CA ASP A 161 16.89 10.49 -5.12
C ASP A 161 16.27 10.31 -6.53
N LEU A 162 16.90 9.50 -7.41
CA LEU A 162 16.39 9.22 -8.75
C LEU A 162 15.32 8.12 -8.75
N HIS A 163 15.33 7.23 -7.76
CA HIS A 163 14.40 6.10 -7.63
C HIS A 163 14.33 5.23 -8.90
N MET A 164 15.44 5.10 -9.63
CA MET A 164 15.53 4.37 -10.91
C MET A 164 15.80 2.88 -10.69
N ASP A 165 14.79 2.18 -10.17
CA ASP A 165 14.84 0.74 -9.86
C ASP A 165 13.58 -0.02 -10.25
N MET A 166 13.67 -1.35 -10.22
CA MET A 166 12.61 -2.26 -10.67
C MET A 166 11.30 -2.08 -9.90
N ILE A 167 11.37 -1.84 -8.59
CA ILE A 167 10.16 -1.71 -7.77
C ILE A 167 9.47 -0.38 -8.07
N ASN A 168 10.23 0.71 -8.22
CA ASN A 168 9.70 2.02 -8.62
C ASN A 168 9.28 2.09 -10.10
N ALA A 169 9.81 1.22 -10.95
CA ALA A 169 9.33 1.02 -12.32
C ALA A 169 8.03 0.18 -12.40
N SER A 170 7.58 -0.38 -11.28
CA SER A 170 6.28 -1.06 -11.17
C SER A 170 5.20 -0.09 -10.67
N GLU A 171 3.94 -0.38 -10.97
CA GLU A 171 2.80 0.43 -10.49
C GLU A 171 2.39 0.02 -9.07
N HIS A 172 1.81 0.96 -8.29
CA HIS A 172 1.27 0.65 -6.95
C HIS A 172 0.14 -0.39 -7.00
N ILE A 173 -0.68 -0.35 -8.06
CA ILE A 173 -1.61 -1.42 -8.42
C ILE A 173 -0.93 -2.24 -9.51
N THR A 174 -0.25 -3.32 -9.13
CA THR A 174 0.56 -4.13 -10.04
C THR A 174 -0.32 -4.86 -11.05
N ILE A 175 -1.41 -5.47 -10.57
CA ILE A 175 -2.40 -6.12 -11.43
C ILE A 175 -3.77 -5.59 -11.03
N PRO A 176 -4.37 -4.73 -11.87
CA PRO A 176 -5.74 -4.31 -11.66
C PRO A 176 -6.64 -5.54 -11.65
N GLN A 177 -7.66 -5.51 -10.78
CA GLN A 177 -8.54 -6.65 -10.56
C GLN A 177 -9.01 -7.25 -11.91
N ASN A 178 -9.14 -8.56 -12.04
CA ASN A 178 -9.66 -9.23 -13.25
C ASN A 178 -9.05 -8.83 -14.62
N THR A 179 -7.84 -8.27 -14.68
CA THR A 179 -7.13 -8.01 -15.95
C THR A 179 -6.43 -9.27 -16.47
N ILE A 180 -6.25 -10.26 -15.60
CA ILE A 180 -5.68 -11.56 -15.91
C ILE A 180 -6.58 -12.60 -15.23
N GLY A 181 -7.61 -13.07 -15.94
CA GLY A 181 -8.61 -13.98 -15.37
C GLY A 181 -9.43 -13.39 -14.23
N SER A 182 -9.90 -14.24 -13.32
CA SER A 182 -10.74 -13.82 -12.19
C SER A 182 -9.93 -13.75 -10.89
N ASN A 183 -9.36 -12.58 -10.59
CA ASN A 183 -8.58 -12.30 -9.40
C ASN A 183 -9.02 -11.00 -8.70
N SER A 184 -8.73 -10.85 -7.41
CA SER A 184 -8.80 -9.55 -6.72
C SER A 184 -7.74 -8.58 -7.27
N GLU A 185 -7.86 -7.28 -6.95
CA GLU A 185 -6.76 -6.34 -7.22
C GLU A 185 -5.51 -6.84 -6.51
N VAL A 186 -4.36 -6.76 -7.19
CA VAL A 186 -3.06 -7.14 -6.64
C VAL A 186 -2.25 -5.86 -6.51
N LEU A 187 -2.07 -5.42 -5.26
CA LEU A 187 -1.25 -4.25 -4.96
C LEU A 187 0.23 -4.62 -5.04
N LEU A 188 1.09 -3.60 -5.07
CA LEU A 188 2.54 -3.76 -5.05
C LEU A 188 3.00 -4.67 -3.91
N ASN A 189 2.36 -4.55 -2.74
CA ASN A 189 2.66 -5.38 -1.58
C ASN A 189 2.06 -6.79 -1.66
N ASP A 190 1.01 -7.02 -2.43
CA ASP A 190 0.50 -8.38 -2.68
C ASP A 190 1.32 -9.08 -3.76
N TYR A 191 2.01 -8.30 -4.62
CA TYR A 191 2.80 -8.80 -5.73
C TYR A 191 4.27 -9.01 -5.36
N TYR A 192 4.93 -8.06 -4.69
CA TYR A 192 6.35 -8.15 -4.33
C TYR A 192 6.55 -8.31 -2.83
N SER A 193 7.48 -9.20 -2.48
CA SER A 193 8.23 -9.07 -1.24
C SER A 193 9.72 -9.08 -1.53
N VAL A 194 10.45 -8.21 -0.85
CA VAL A 194 11.90 -8.18 -0.93
C VAL A 194 12.48 -8.36 0.46
N LYS A 195 13.48 -9.21 0.56
CA LYS A 195 14.18 -9.41 1.83
C LYS A 195 15.01 -8.18 2.21
N TYR A 196 14.62 -7.47 3.27
CA TYR A 196 15.40 -6.37 3.84
C TYR A 196 15.35 -6.29 5.39
N SER A 197 16.34 -5.69 6.05
CA SER A 197 16.35 -5.60 7.53
C SER A 197 17.18 -4.45 8.12
N ILE A 198 17.84 -3.66 7.28
CA ILE A 198 18.76 -2.59 7.74
C ILE A 198 18.16 -1.21 7.49
N TYR A 199 17.49 -1.03 6.35
CA TYR A 199 16.84 0.23 5.96
C TYR A 199 15.45 -0.06 5.42
N ASP A 200 14.50 0.84 5.71
CA ASP A 200 13.15 0.77 5.13
C ASP A 200 13.26 0.70 3.60
N PHE A 201 12.62 -0.30 3.00
CA PHE A 201 12.47 -0.36 1.55
C PHE A 201 11.16 0.33 1.19
N LEU A 202 11.29 1.51 0.59
CA LEU A 202 10.16 2.33 0.16
C LEU A 202 10.05 2.30 -1.37
N PHE A 203 8.84 2.05 -1.84
CA PHE A 203 8.35 2.44 -3.15
C PHE A 203 7.91 3.90 -3.10
N TYR A 204 8.18 4.68 -4.14
CA TYR A 204 7.74 6.06 -4.27
C TYR A 204 6.78 6.14 -5.44
N ASN A 205 5.54 6.56 -5.18
CA ASN A 205 4.59 6.78 -6.26
C ASN A 205 4.97 8.02 -7.09
N TRP A 206 4.23 8.27 -8.17
CA TRP A 206 4.42 9.42 -9.06
C TRP A 206 4.22 10.79 -8.38
N GLU A 207 3.58 10.83 -7.21
CA GLU A 207 3.43 12.03 -6.36
C GLU A 207 4.61 12.23 -5.40
N GLY A 208 5.56 11.29 -5.37
CA GLY A 208 6.71 11.26 -4.47
C GLY A 208 6.38 10.77 -3.06
N GLU A 209 5.21 10.17 -2.84
CA GLU A 209 4.82 9.60 -1.56
C GLU A 209 5.45 8.21 -1.33
N PRO A 210 6.07 7.95 -0.16
CA PRO A 210 6.68 6.68 0.15
C PRO A 210 5.67 5.64 0.68
N TYR A 211 5.73 4.43 0.12
CA TYR A 211 5.00 3.24 0.55
C TYR A 211 5.97 2.13 0.91
N PRO A 212 5.82 1.45 2.06
CA PRO A 212 6.70 0.34 2.41
C PRO A 212 6.45 -0.86 1.49
N VAL A 213 7.53 -1.49 1.02
CA VAL A 213 7.48 -2.75 0.27
C VAL A 213 7.49 -3.92 1.26
N ASN A 214 6.71 -4.96 1.02
CA ASN A 214 6.65 -6.11 1.92
C ASN A 214 8.02 -6.78 2.10
N ASN A 215 8.29 -7.21 3.33
CA ASN A 215 9.53 -7.88 3.70
C ASN A 215 9.31 -9.40 3.88
N THR A 216 10.22 -10.22 3.40
CA THR A 216 10.18 -11.69 3.53
C THR A 216 11.47 -12.25 4.16
N VAL A 217 11.41 -13.50 4.61
CA VAL A 217 12.58 -14.27 5.06
C VAL A 217 13.37 -14.74 3.83
N ASP A 218 14.70 -14.88 3.95
CA ASP A 218 15.57 -15.32 2.84
C ASP A 218 15.02 -16.56 2.13
N LEU A 219 15.05 -16.56 0.80
CA LEU A 219 14.63 -17.73 0.05
C LEU A 219 15.52 -18.94 0.38
N PRO A 220 14.96 -20.14 0.56
CA PRO A 220 15.69 -21.31 1.01
C PRO A 220 16.99 -21.58 0.25
N GLY A 221 18.10 -21.31 0.94
CA GLY A 221 19.47 -21.52 0.49
C GLY A 221 19.93 -20.64 -0.67
N TYR A 222 19.35 -19.46 -0.81
CA TYR A 222 20.00 -18.32 -1.46
C TYR A 222 21.47 -18.17 -1.00
N SER A 223 21.73 -18.17 0.31
CA SER A 223 23.08 -18.03 0.89
C SER A 223 24.09 -19.10 0.44
N GLY A 224 23.65 -20.34 0.20
CA GLY A 224 24.48 -21.48 -0.20
C GLY A 224 24.63 -21.70 -1.71
N ASN A 225 23.96 -20.86 -2.51
CA ASN A 225 23.82 -20.98 -3.95
C ASN A 225 25.16 -20.86 -4.70
N LYS A 226 25.46 -21.78 -5.63
CA LYS A 226 26.78 -21.86 -6.27
C LYS A 226 27.00 -20.80 -7.35
N GLN A 227 25.96 -20.39 -8.03
CA GLN A 227 25.97 -19.33 -9.04
C GLN A 227 26.23 -17.99 -8.35
N ARG A 228 25.43 -17.67 -7.31
CA ARG A 228 25.59 -16.49 -6.45
C ARG A 228 27.02 -16.37 -5.90
N LEU A 229 27.52 -17.41 -5.24
CA LEU A 229 28.86 -17.39 -4.63
C LEU A 229 29.98 -17.13 -5.65
N TYR A 230 29.80 -17.53 -6.91
CA TYR A 230 30.76 -17.24 -7.96
C TYR A 230 30.64 -15.80 -8.49
N THR A 231 29.40 -15.31 -8.63
CA THR A 231 29.12 -13.94 -9.07
C THR A 231 29.53 -12.91 -8.03
N TYR A 232 29.44 -13.21 -6.74
CA TYR A 232 29.90 -12.34 -5.66
C TYR A 232 31.38 -12.46 -5.29
N HIS A 233 32.17 -13.28 -6.00
CA HIS A 233 33.60 -13.34 -5.74
C HIS A 233 34.23 -11.95 -5.96
N ASP A 234 34.83 -11.39 -4.90
CA ASP A 234 35.36 -10.02 -4.79
C ASP A 234 34.29 -8.90 -4.91
N TRP A 235 33.05 -9.17 -4.50
CA TRP A 235 31.98 -8.18 -4.35
C TRP A 235 31.73 -7.89 -2.88
N ASN A 236 31.37 -6.65 -2.55
CA ASN A 236 31.06 -6.24 -1.17
C ASN A 236 29.55 -5.97 -1.06
N ASP A 237 29.00 -6.39 0.08
CA ASP A 237 27.59 -6.34 0.45
C ASP A 237 27.00 -4.91 0.56
N TYR A 238 27.84 -3.88 0.53
CA TYR A 238 27.46 -2.47 0.57
C TYR A 238 27.46 -1.79 -0.80
N ASP A 239 27.79 -2.50 -1.87
CA ASP A 239 27.81 -1.94 -3.22
C ASP A 239 26.40 -1.55 -3.70
N VAL A 240 26.31 -0.41 -4.40
CA VAL A 240 25.05 0.11 -4.97
C VAL A 240 24.47 -0.71 -6.11
N PHE A 241 25.17 -1.76 -6.55
CA PHE A 241 24.69 -2.69 -7.57
C PHE A 241 24.83 -4.13 -7.07
N ASP A 242 23.74 -4.89 -7.16
CA ASP A 242 23.66 -6.31 -6.89
C ASP A 242 23.75 -7.12 -8.21
N PRO A 243 24.88 -7.78 -8.50
CA PRO A 243 25.06 -8.53 -9.73
C PRO A 243 24.31 -9.87 -9.76
N PHE A 244 23.60 -10.26 -8.69
CA PHE A 244 22.86 -11.51 -8.64
C PHE A 244 21.40 -11.29 -8.20
N PHE A 245 20.47 -11.55 -9.10
CA PHE A 245 19.04 -11.44 -8.86
C PHE A 245 18.43 -12.83 -8.68
N HIS A 246 17.75 -13.05 -7.56
CA HIS A 246 17.08 -14.31 -7.26
C HIS A 246 15.60 -14.01 -6.97
N ILE A 247 14.73 -14.58 -7.80
CA ILE A 247 13.29 -14.46 -7.65
C ILE A 247 12.64 -15.85 -7.61
N GLU A 248 11.64 -15.98 -6.76
CA GLU A 248 10.76 -17.15 -6.68
C GLU A 248 9.32 -16.67 -6.81
N MET A 249 8.57 -17.30 -7.71
CA MET A 249 7.18 -16.95 -8.04
C MET A 249 6.22 -18.04 -7.56
N ASP A 250 5.01 -17.67 -7.20
CA ASP A 250 3.95 -18.66 -6.98
C ASP A 250 3.57 -19.37 -8.30
N GLU A 251 3.32 -20.67 -8.24
CA GLU A 251 2.82 -21.40 -9.41
C GLU A 251 1.38 -20.98 -9.74
N LEU A 252 0.56 -20.79 -8.70
CA LEU A 252 -0.73 -20.09 -8.81
C LEU A 252 -0.71 -18.87 -7.88
N PRO A 253 -0.82 -17.64 -8.40
CA PRO A 253 -0.77 -16.45 -7.56
C PRO A 253 -1.84 -16.41 -6.48
N GLY A 254 -1.55 -15.78 -5.33
CA GLY A 254 -2.45 -15.76 -4.17
C GLY A 254 -3.78 -15.06 -4.41
N SER A 255 -3.87 -14.27 -5.48
CA SER A 255 -5.09 -13.62 -5.93
C SER A 255 -6.14 -14.58 -6.54
N TYR A 256 -5.78 -15.85 -6.79
CA TYR A 256 -6.67 -16.89 -7.29
C TYR A 256 -6.97 -17.95 -6.22
N GLU A 257 -8.17 -18.53 -6.27
CA GLU A 257 -8.53 -19.65 -5.39
C GLU A 257 -7.85 -20.94 -5.86
N GLU A 258 -7.29 -21.71 -4.93
CA GLU A 258 -6.64 -23.00 -5.19
C GLU A 258 -7.66 -24.08 -5.53
N ASN A 259 -8.00 -24.16 -6.81
CA ASN A 259 -8.87 -25.20 -7.34
C ASN A 259 -8.39 -25.63 -8.74
N THR A 260 -8.78 -26.83 -9.14
CA THR A 260 -8.36 -27.40 -10.43
C THR A 260 -8.75 -26.53 -11.62
N GLU A 261 -9.84 -25.76 -11.52
CA GLU A 261 -10.31 -24.90 -12.60
C GLU A 261 -9.37 -23.71 -12.85
N ASN A 262 -8.93 -23.03 -11.78
CA ASN A 262 -7.97 -21.94 -11.88
C ASN A 262 -6.59 -22.42 -12.33
N TYR A 263 -6.14 -23.58 -11.85
CA TYR A 263 -4.92 -24.22 -12.33
C TYR A 263 -5.02 -24.58 -13.82
N ASP A 264 -6.13 -25.19 -14.24
CA ASP A 264 -6.35 -25.55 -15.64
C ASP A 264 -6.38 -24.28 -16.53
N TRP A 265 -7.07 -23.23 -16.10
CA TRP A 265 -7.14 -21.96 -16.82
C TRP A 265 -5.79 -21.24 -16.89
N PHE A 266 -5.07 -21.12 -15.77
CA PHE A 266 -3.80 -20.39 -15.71
C PHE A 266 -2.74 -21.03 -16.62
N TYR A 267 -2.84 -22.34 -16.84
CA TYR A 267 -1.92 -23.11 -17.70
C TYR A 267 -2.49 -23.48 -19.07
N GLY A 268 -3.67 -22.98 -19.46
CA GLY A 268 -4.24 -23.24 -20.78
C GLY A 268 -4.66 -24.70 -21.01
N TYR A 269 -5.07 -25.41 -19.95
CA TYR A 269 -5.65 -26.74 -20.04
C TYR A 269 -7.14 -26.68 -20.39
N ASN A 270 -7.54 -27.38 -21.45
CA ASN A 270 -8.94 -27.49 -21.84
C ASN A 270 -9.55 -28.78 -21.26
N SER A 271 -10.33 -28.62 -20.20
CA SER A 271 -11.03 -29.71 -19.50
C SER A 271 -12.08 -30.43 -20.36
N GLN A 272 -12.67 -29.76 -21.37
CA GLN A 272 -13.64 -30.36 -22.29
C GLN A 272 -12.99 -31.35 -23.26
N ASN A 273 -11.77 -31.05 -23.69
CA ASN A 273 -10.99 -31.86 -24.63
C ASN A 273 -9.98 -32.78 -23.92
N ASN A 274 -9.80 -32.62 -22.61
CA ASN A 274 -8.85 -33.32 -21.77
C ASN A 274 -7.41 -33.24 -22.33
N MET A 275 -7.01 -32.04 -22.74
CA MET A 275 -5.71 -31.74 -23.32
C MET A 275 -5.33 -30.27 -23.15
N PHE A 276 -4.03 -29.98 -23.09
CA PHE A 276 -3.50 -28.62 -23.13
C PHE A 276 -3.70 -28.00 -24.52
N GLU A 277 -4.17 -26.75 -24.54
CA GLU A 277 -4.18 -25.92 -25.74
C GLU A 277 -2.79 -25.34 -25.94
N MET A 278 -2.00 -26.01 -26.79
CA MET A 278 -0.57 -25.68 -26.97
C MET A 278 -0.31 -24.23 -27.40
N ASP A 279 -1.29 -23.56 -28.03
CA ASP A 279 -1.17 -22.15 -28.43
C ASP A 279 -1.42 -21.20 -27.25
N MET A 280 -2.16 -21.63 -26.21
CA MET A 280 -2.49 -20.86 -24.99
C MET A 280 -1.61 -21.23 -23.78
N LEU A 281 -0.70 -22.21 -23.96
CA LEU A 281 0.10 -22.79 -22.88
C LEU A 281 1.01 -21.72 -22.25
N PHE A 282 0.78 -21.44 -20.96
CA PHE A 282 1.44 -20.38 -20.17
C PHE A 282 1.19 -18.93 -20.61
N GLU A 283 0.17 -18.66 -21.44
CA GLU A 283 -0.15 -17.27 -21.79
C GLU A 283 -0.55 -16.45 -20.56
N ASN A 284 -1.43 -16.98 -19.70
CA ASN A 284 -1.85 -16.30 -18.48
C ASN A 284 -0.70 -16.17 -17.46
N THR A 285 0.13 -17.21 -17.34
CA THR A 285 1.36 -17.16 -16.54
C THR A 285 2.30 -16.05 -17.00
N LEU A 286 2.51 -15.93 -18.32
CA LEU A 286 3.32 -14.86 -18.89
C LEU A 286 2.67 -13.50 -18.66
N SER A 287 1.37 -13.34 -18.87
CA SER A 287 0.68 -12.08 -18.59
C SER A 287 0.88 -11.64 -17.14
N TYR A 288 0.75 -12.56 -16.18
CA TYR A 288 0.86 -12.26 -14.75
C TYR A 288 2.28 -11.87 -14.34
N TYR A 289 3.26 -12.67 -14.75
CA TYR A 289 4.65 -12.49 -14.33
C TYR A 289 5.50 -11.63 -15.28
N SER A 290 4.94 -11.14 -16.39
CA SER A 290 5.67 -10.21 -17.26
C SER A 290 5.96 -8.88 -16.59
N ILE A 291 5.20 -8.49 -15.56
CA ILE A 291 5.29 -7.16 -14.96
C ILE A 291 6.67 -6.91 -14.36
N TRP A 292 7.18 -7.82 -13.54
CA TRP A 292 8.52 -7.67 -12.98
C TRP A 292 9.62 -7.77 -14.05
N VAL A 293 9.38 -8.55 -15.12
CA VAL A 293 10.32 -8.67 -16.25
C VAL A 293 10.37 -7.38 -17.05
N ASP A 294 9.22 -6.73 -17.26
CA ASP A 294 9.08 -5.49 -18.02
C ASP A 294 9.63 -4.31 -17.22
N ALA A 295 9.34 -4.23 -15.91
CA ALA A 295 9.96 -3.27 -14.99
C ALA A 295 11.49 -3.41 -14.98
N MET A 296 12.01 -4.63 -14.95
CA MET A 296 13.46 -4.86 -15.11
C MET A 296 13.97 -4.44 -16.49
N THR A 297 13.21 -4.68 -17.56
CA THR A 297 13.62 -4.31 -18.92
C THR A 297 13.81 -2.79 -19.05
N GLU A 298 13.01 -2.01 -18.34
CA GLU A 298 13.10 -0.56 -18.30
C GLU A 298 14.38 -0.09 -17.60
N VAL A 299 14.69 -0.64 -16.43
CA VAL A 299 15.78 -0.11 -15.57
C VAL A 299 17.14 -0.74 -15.82
N LEU A 300 17.18 -1.98 -16.29
CA LEU A 300 18.41 -2.76 -16.40
C LEU A 300 19.48 -2.12 -17.31
N PRO A 301 19.17 -1.48 -18.46
CA PRO A 301 20.18 -0.80 -19.25
C PRO A 301 20.94 0.28 -18.47
N ASN A 302 20.22 1.11 -17.70
CA ASN A 302 20.82 2.17 -16.89
C ASN A 302 21.59 1.59 -15.69
N ALA A 303 21.03 0.56 -15.03
CA ALA A 303 21.68 -0.12 -13.92
C ALA A 303 22.95 -0.88 -14.33
N LEU A 304 23.09 -1.26 -15.61
CA LEU A 304 24.30 -1.85 -16.16
C LEU A 304 25.34 -0.81 -16.59
N GLU A 305 24.91 0.39 -16.98
CA GLU A 305 25.79 1.51 -17.30
C GLU A 305 26.40 2.12 -16.03
N LEU A 306 25.61 2.20 -14.94
CA LEU A 306 25.99 2.83 -13.67
C LEU A 306 26.62 4.21 -13.89
N ASP A 307 25.90 5.07 -14.59
CA ASP A 307 26.30 6.45 -14.85
C ASP A 307 25.05 7.30 -14.99
N ASP A 308 24.86 8.27 -14.09
CA ASP A 308 23.75 9.23 -14.15
C ASP A 308 24.16 10.54 -14.88
N GLY A 309 25.41 10.65 -15.30
CA GLY A 309 26.00 11.80 -15.98
C GLY A 309 26.29 13.01 -15.07
N ASN A 310 26.14 12.87 -13.76
CA ASN A 310 26.45 13.90 -12.77
C ASN A 310 27.83 13.68 -12.13
N LEU A 311 28.34 14.70 -11.43
CA LEU A 311 29.54 14.56 -10.60
C LEU A 311 29.12 14.17 -9.18
N PRO A 312 29.96 13.44 -8.43
CA PRO A 312 29.58 13.01 -7.11
C PRO A 312 29.45 14.20 -6.15
N PRO A 313 28.43 14.21 -5.29
CA PRO A 313 28.23 15.26 -4.30
C PRO A 313 29.35 15.29 -3.25
N VAL A 314 29.82 16.49 -2.91
CA VAL A 314 30.79 16.70 -1.83
C VAL A 314 30.12 16.43 -0.48
N PRO A 315 30.69 15.57 0.39
CA PRO A 315 30.17 15.33 1.74
C PRO A 315 30.05 16.62 2.55
N THR A 316 28.90 16.81 3.17
CA THR A 316 28.59 18.00 3.97
C THR A 316 28.53 17.68 5.45
N ASN A 317 28.63 18.73 6.28
CA ASN A 317 28.55 18.61 7.74
C ASN A 317 29.59 17.65 8.34
N LEU A 318 30.80 17.59 7.74
CA LEU A 318 31.90 16.86 8.35
C LEU A 318 32.21 17.49 9.70
N HIS A 319 32.18 16.69 10.76
CA HIS A 319 32.60 17.07 12.09
C HIS A 319 33.24 15.87 12.79
N ALA A 320 34.11 16.17 13.74
CA ALA A 320 34.75 15.17 14.58
C ALA A 320 34.33 15.44 16.02
N SER A 321 33.90 14.38 16.70
CA SER A 321 33.57 14.37 18.11
C SER A 321 34.21 13.15 18.76
N PHE A 322 34.11 13.06 20.08
CA PHE A 322 34.48 11.84 20.77
C PHE A 322 33.32 10.84 20.67
N ALA A 323 33.57 9.61 20.20
CA ALA A 323 32.61 8.52 20.40
C ALA A 323 32.53 8.19 21.90
N ASP A 324 33.73 8.13 22.47
CA ASP A 324 34.08 8.03 23.88
C ASP A 324 35.48 8.64 24.03
N HIS A 325 36.05 8.66 25.24
CA HIS A 325 37.35 9.31 25.47
C HIS A 325 38.56 8.62 24.81
N THR A 326 38.33 7.55 24.07
CA THR A 326 39.35 6.70 23.44
C THR A 326 39.23 6.67 21.92
N ASN A 327 38.06 7.04 21.42
CA ASN A 327 37.67 6.90 20.03
C ASN A 327 37.20 8.25 19.48
N ILE A 328 37.75 8.64 18.33
CA ILE A 328 37.27 9.81 17.59
C ILE A 328 36.25 9.29 16.58
N THR A 329 35.03 9.80 16.66
CA THR A 329 34.04 9.58 15.59
C THR A 329 34.03 10.80 14.69
N VAL A 330 34.21 10.54 13.40
CA VAL A 330 34.00 11.52 12.36
C VAL A 330 32.63 11.24 11.77
N GLN A 331 31.78 12.26 11.73
CA GLN A 331 30.41 12.16 11.24
C GLN A 331 30.18 13.16 10.10
N TRP A 332 29.35 12.80 9.15
CA TRP A 332 28.96 13.60 8.00
C TRP A 332 27.54 13.26 7.56
N ASN A 333 26.95 14.09 6.70
CA ASN A 333 25.66 13.74 6.10
C ASN A 333 25.87 12.72 4.97
N PRO A 334 25.05 11.65 4.89
CA PRO A 334 25.01 10.77 3.73
C PRO A 334 24.89 11.53 2.42
N VAL A 335 25.34 10.91 1.33
CA VAL A 335 25.20 11.46 -0.01
C VAL A 335 24.22 10.65 -0.84
N SER A 336 23.50 11.33 -1.73
CA SER A 336 22.65 10.71 -2.73
C SER A 336 23.41 10.66 -4.06
N SER A 337 23.76 9.46 -4.53
CA SER A 337 24.50 9.21 -5.77
C SER A 337 24.13 7.82 -6.30
N TYR A 338 23.76 7.77 -7.58
CA TYR A 338 23.24 6.57 -8.27
C TYR A 338 24.34 5.53 -8.50
N ASP A 339 25.52 5.97 -8.92
CA ASP A 339 26.68 5.15 -9.28
C ASP A 339 27.81 5.23 -8.24
N PHE A 340 27.44 5.47 -6.97
CA PHE A 340 28.35 5.62 -5.86
C PHE A 340 29.37 4.47 -5.77
N HIS A 341 30.66 4.81 -5.62
CA HIS A 341 31.73 3.83 -5.49
C HIS A 341 32.30 3.76 -4.08
N THR A 342 32.74 4.89 -3.52
CA THR A 342 33.28 4.93 -2.15
C THR A 342 33.37 6.34 -1.56
N TYR A 343 33.35 6.41 -0.23
CA TYR A 343 33.93 7.50 0.52
C TYR A 343 35.47 7.38 0.59
N GLU A 344 36.17 8.51 0.54
CA GLU A 344 37.61 8.61 0.74
C GLU A 344 37.92 9.57 1.88
N LEU A 345 38.18 9.03 3.07
CA LEU A 345 38.51 9.77 4.29
C LEU A 345 40.02 9.89 4.42
N ILE A 346 40.53 11.12 4.56
CA ILE A 346 41.93 11.38 4.82
C ILE A 346 42.13 12.02 6.20
N TYR A 347 43.17 11.61 6.92
CA TYR A 347 43.50 12.16 8.23
C TYR A 347 44.99 12.31 8.50
N SER A 348 45.34 13.19 9.45
CA SER A 348 46.72 13.49 9.87
C SER A 348 46.79 14.06 11.30
N ASP A 349 47.97 13.97 11.93
CA ASP A 349 48.27 14.61 13.23
C ASP A 349 48.84 16.04 13.10
N GLU A 350 48.93 16.53 11.86
CA GLU A 350 49.31 17.90 11.46
C GLU A 350 48.34 18.38 10.36
N PRO A 351 48.19 19.69 10.10
CA PRO A 351 47.31 20.18 9.03
C PRO A 351 47.57 19.48 7.67
N ILE A 352 46.50 19.10 6.97
CA ILE A 352 46.57 18.21 5.82
C ILE A 352 47.19 18.92 4.61
N THR A 353 48.12 18.21 3.96
CA THR A 353 48.76 18.57 2.69
C THR A 353 48.78 17.35 1.76
N PRO A 354 49.06 17.51 0.45
CA PRO A 354 49.11 16.37 -0.48
C PRO A 354 50.16 15.27 -0.19
N THR A 355 50.94 15.38 0.90
CA THR A 355 52.03 14.44 1.22
C THR A 355 52.05 13.94 2.67
N ASN A 356 51.13 14.37 3.54
CA ASN A 356 51.12 14.03 4.97
C ASN A 356 49.72 13.59 5.44
N TYR A 357 49.10 12.63 4.76
CA TYR A 357 47.84 12.05 5.19
C TYR A 357 47.86 10.53 5.05
N THR A 358 46.99 9.88 5.81
CA THR A 358 46.58 8.49 5.62
C THR A 358 45.21 8.48 4.96
N LEU A 359 45.00 7.63 3.96
CA LEU A 359 43.71 7.42 3.29
C LEU A 359 43.03 6.19 3.86
N ILE A 360 41.72 6.29 4.09
CA ILE A 360 40.81 5.19 4.37
C ILE A 360 39.72 5.23 3.29
N SER A 361 39.47 4.08 2.69
CA SER A 361 38.48 3.89 1.62
C SER A 361 37.78 2.54 1.78
N ARG A 362 36.90 2.16 0.85
CA ARG A 362 36.32 0.80 0.78
C ARG A 362 37.34 -0.35 0.76
N ILE A 363 38.60 -0.10 0.41
CA ILE A 363 39.66 -1.13 0.44
C ILE A 363 40.03 -1.46 1.89
N ASP A 364 39.93 -0.47 2.77
CA ASP A 364 40.29 -0.55 4.17
C ASP A 364 39.05 -0.86 5.04
N GLU A 365 37.89 -0.30 4.67
CA GLU A 365 36.64 -0.40 5.42
C GLU A 365 35.45 -0.63 4.49
N ASP A 366 34.90 -1.84 4.49
CA ASP A 366 33.84 -2.25 3.56
C ASP A 366 32.61 -1.34 3.56
N LEU A 367 32.25 -0.77 4.72
CA LEU A 367 31.11 0.13 4.89
C LEU A 367 31.23 1.38 3.99
N PHE A 368 32.45 1.81 3.65
CA PHE A 368 32.67 2.99 2.81
C PHE A 368 32.21 2.79 1.36
N ALA A 369 31.79 1.59 0.96
CA ALA A 369 31.09 1.35 -0.30
C ALA A 369 29.60 1.73 -0.27
N SER A 370 29.01 1.96 0.92
CA SER A 370 27.62 2.42 1.05
C SER A 370 27.54 3.95 1.11
N SER A 371 26.70 4.53 0.25
CA SER A 371 26.39 5.97 0.22
C SER A 371 25.69 6.46 1.50
N LEU A 372 25.00 5.56 2.21
CA LEU A 372 24.29 5.82 3.46
C LEU A 372 25.21 5.91 4.69
N THR A 373 26.48 5.55 4.55
CA THR A 373 27.46 5.70 5.64
C THR A 373 27.57 7.16 6.04
N ASN A 374 27.38 7.45 7.32
CA ASN A 374 27.39 8.79 7.89
C ASN A 374 28.43 8.97 9.01
N GLU A 375 29.12 7.91 9.41
CA GLU A 375 30.12 7.99 10.45
C GLU A 375 31.24 6.96 10.30
N PHE A 376 32.40 7.29 10.87
CA PHE A 376 33.52 6.37 11.04
C PHE A 376 34.23 6.65 12.36
N SER A 377 34.53 5.57 13.11
CA SER A 377 35.16 5.67 14.41
C SER A 377 36.59 5.15 14.39
N PHE A 378 37.54 6.03 14.71
CA PHE A 378 38.94 5.67 14.93
C PHE A 378 39.10 5.10 16.33
N THR A 379 39.65 3.89 16.42
CA THR A 379 39.97 3.30 17.72
C THR A 379 41.41 3.56 18.14
N TYR A 380 41.62 3.88 19.42
CA TYR A 380 42.94 4.08 20.02
C TYR A 380 43.76 5.24 19.43
N MET A 381 43.12 6.40 19.25
CA MET A 381 43.84 7.64 18.95
C MET A 381 44.61 8.12 20.20
N GLY A 382 45.75 8.78 20.03
CA GLY A 382 46.57 9.22 21.16
C GLY A 382 45.84 10.25 22.03
N ILE A 383 45.95 10.14 23.36
CA ILE A 383 45.43 11.16 24.30
C ILE A 383 46.27 12.45 24.22
N ASN A 384 45.66 13.59 24.53
CA ASN A 384 46.32 14.90 24.58
C ASN A 384 47.04 15.31 23.25
N ASN A 385 46.41 15.08 22.09
CA ASN A 385 46.96 15.33 20.75
C ASN A 385 45.93 15.93 19.77
N ASN A 386 46.41 16.58 18.70
CA ASN A 386 45.58 17.14 17.61
C ASN A 386 45.43 16.18 16.44
N TYR A 387 44.24 16.17 15.82
CA TYR A 387 43.96 15.43 14.59
C TYR A 387 43.13 16.25 13.59
N PHE A 388 43.43 16.09 12.30
CA PHE A 388 42.80 16.79 11.18
C PHE A 388 42.15 15.79 10.21
N PHE A 389 40.96 16.10 9.70
CA PHE A 389 40.17 15.23 8.81
C PHE A 389 39.60 15.96 7.60
N GLN A 390 39.57 15.29 6.44
CA GLN A 390 38.81 15.68 5.25
C GLN A 390 38.20 14.46 4.56
N LEU A 391 37.08 14.63 3.88
CA LEU A 391 36.33 13.55 3.24
C LEU A 391 35.92 13.93 1.82
N ARG A 392 35.86 12.96 0.90
CA ARG A 392 35.25 13.13 -0.42
C ARG A 392 34.56 11.85 -0.87
N THR A 393 33.88 11.91 -2.01
CA THR A 393 33.19 10.78 -2.64
C THR A 393 33.79 10.49 -4.00
N SER A 394 33.62 9.25 -4.45
CA SER A 394 33.96 8.79 -5.79
C SER A 394 32.87 7.87 -6.33
N GLU A 395 32.75 7.82 -7.64
CA GLU A 395 31.76 7.05 -8.40
C GLU A 395 32.40 5.94 -9.25
N LYS A 396 31.58 4.99 -9.72
CA LYS A 396 32.03 3.77 -10.41
C LYS A 396 32.62 4.07 -11.79
N ASN A 397 32.17 5.14 -12.42
CA ASN A 397 32.71 5.70 -13.67
C ASN A 397 34.11 6.35 -13.48
N GLY A 398 34.55 6.56 -12.23
CA GLY A 398 35.84 7.13 -11.86
C GLY A 398 35.82 8.62 -11.51
N ASP A 399 34.65 9.25 -11.50
CA ASP A 399 34.50 10.64 -11.09
C ASP A 399 34.65 10.80 -9.57
N VAL A 400 35.12 11.97 -9.15
CA VAL A 400 35.42 12.29 -7.74
C VAL A 400 34.96 13.69 -7.39
N SER A 401 34.44 13.85 -6.18
CA SER A 401 34.08 15.16 -5.64
C SER A 401 35.32 15.94 -5.19
N ASP A 402 35.14 17.24 -4.93
CA ASP A 402 36.09 18.00 -4.11
C ASP A 402 36.10 17.45 -2.66
N TYR A 403 37.18 17.72 -1.92
CA TYR A 403 37.24 17.43 -0.49
C TYR A 403 36.39 18.41 0.32
N SER A 404 35.77 17.90 1.39
CA SER A 404 35.12 18.69 2.42
C SER A 404 36.11 19.67 3.10
N PRO A 405 35.59 20.71 3.78
CA PRO A 405 36.42 21.53 4.67
C PRO A 405 37.15 20.68 5.72
N GLU A 406 38.38 21.08 6.05
CA GLU A 406 39.18 20.43 7.10
C GLU A 406 38.56 20.66 8.49
N VAL A 407 38.50 19.59 9.29
CA VAL A 407 38.03 19.60 10.67
C VAL A 407 39.17 19.22 11.61
N GLU A 408 39.29 19.94 12.73
CA GLU A 408 40.29 19.71 13.79
C GLU A 408 39.60 19.24 15.10
N ILE A 409 40.20 18.27 15.79
CA ILE A 409 39.82 17.86 17.15
C ILE A 409 41.06 17.63 18.03
N PHE A 410 40.96 17.98 19.32
CA PHE A 410 42.01 17.80 20.33
C PHE A 410 41.58 16.80 21.39
N THR A 411 42.35 15.73 21.61
CA THR A 411 41.97 14.61 22.49
C THR A 411 42.12 14.89 23.99
N ALA A 412 41.23 14.31 24.81
CA ALA A 412 41.18 14.52 26.27
C ALA A 412 42.45 13.98 27.00
N PRO A 413 42.79 14.50 28.20
CA PRO A 413 43.95 14.05 28.99
C PRO A 413 43.72 12.72 29.73
N VAL A 414 42.49 12.21 29.75
CA VAL A 414 42.09 10.96 30.40
C VAL A 414 41.29 10.12 29.42
N ARG A 415 41.54 8.82 29.45
CA ARG A 415 40.69 7.82 28.84
C ARG A 415 40.03 6.98 29.93
N TYR A 416 38.71 6.82 29.84
CA TYR A 416 37.92 6.04 30.79
C TYR A 416 37.80 4.58 30.33
N ASP A 417 37.61 3.64 31.26
CA ASP A 417 37.36 2.22 30.97
C ASP A 417 35.89 1.86 31.30
N GLU A 418 35.54 1.95 32.58
CA GLU A 418 34.17 1.78 33.07
C GLU A 418 33.70 3.08 33.71
N ILE A 419 32.45 3.48 33.47
CA ILE A 419 31.82 4.64 34.10
C ILE A 419 30.30 4.43 34.18
N ASN A 420 29.71 4.56 35.38
CA ASN A 420 28.28 4.34 35.57
C ASN A 420 27.69 5.22 36.68
N ALA A 421 26.37 5.38 36.62
CA ALA A 421 25.55 5.98 37.66
C ALA A 421 24.39 5.05 38.01
N ILE A 422 24.35 4.55 39.23
CA ILE A 422 23.35 3.57 39.68
C ILE A 422 22.39 4.27 40.63
N GLY A 423 21.13 4.41 40.21
CA GLY A 423 20.05 4.95 41.03
C GLY A 423 19.52 3.90 41.99
N LEU A 424 19.65 4.15 43.29
CA LEU A 424 19.21 3.29 44.38
C LEU A 424 18.18 4.04 45.24
N ASP A 425 17.63 3.39 46.26
CA ASP A 425 16.73 4.04 47.21
C ASP A 425 17.39 5.27 47.87
N GLU A 426 16.84 6.45 47.58
CA GLU A 426 17.25 7.80 48.02
C GLU A 426 18.71 8.24 47.70
N LYS A 427 19.41 7.55 46.79
CA LYS A 427 20.83 7.87 46.47
C LYS A 427 21.25 7.44 45.07
N VAL A 428 22.36 7.99 44.59
CA VAL A 428 23.04 7.56 43.37
C VAL A 428 24.49 7.21 43.68
N ASN A 429 24.96 6.07 43.15
CA ASN A 429 26.36 5.69 43.22
C ASN A 429 27.02 5.89 41.85
N LEU A 430 28.03 6.77 41.78
CA LEU A 430 28.86 7.00 40.59
C LEU A 430 30.17 6.22 40.75
N ASN A 431 30.56 5.46 39.74
CA ASN A 431 31.87 4.80 39.69
C ASN A 431 32.51 5.03 38.34
N TRP A 432 33.82 5.25 38.29
CA TRP A 432 34.56 5.30 37.04
C TRP A 432 36.02 4.89 37.16
N ILE A 433 36.61 4.46 36.05
CA ILE A 433 38.01 4.04 35.94
C ILE A 433 38.70 4.93 34.92
N ALA A 434 39.78 5.60 35.32
CA ALA A 434 40.72 6.22 34.39
C ALA A 434 41.72 5.13 33.95
N ALA A 435 41.60 4.64 32.73
CA ALA A 435 42.43 3.55 32.18
C ALA A 435 43.82 4.04 31.76
N GLU A 436 43.89 5.26 31.21
CA GLU A 436 45.10 6.00 30.87
C GLU A 436 44.90 7.48 31.21
N GLN A 437 45.95 8.16 31.68
CA GLN A 437 45.92 9.60 31.93
C GLN A 437 47.30 10.24 31.74
N ASP A 438 47.35 11.38 31.06
CA ASP A 438 48.53 12.22 30.89
C ASP A 438 48.11 13.70 30.96
N GLY A 439 48.75 14.47 31.84
CA GLY A 439 48.37 15.86 32.10
C GLY A 439 47.02 16.07 32.82
N ASN A 440 46.42 15.05 33.42
CA ASN A 440 45.16 15.14 34.18
C ASN A 440 45.34 15.73 35.59
N MET A 441 44.58 16.78 35.90
CA MET A 441 44.59 17.46 37.20
C MET A 441 43.55 16.87 38.19
N GLY A 442 42.46 16.30 37.69
CA GLY A 442 41.38 15.71 38.50
C GLY A 442 40.01 15.84 37.86
N PHE A 443 38.96 15.46 38.61
CA PHE A 443 37.59 15.38 38.12
C PHE A 443 36.63 16.38 38.81
N SER A 444 35.66 16.86 38.05
CA SER A 444 34.52 17.67 38.52
C SER A 444 33.21 16.93 38.23
N ILE A 445 32.30 16.86 39.21
CA ILE A 445 31.03 16.16 39.10
C ILE A 445 29.89 17.17 39.05
N TYR A 446 29.12 17.12 37.97
CA TYR A 446 27.96 17.95 37.74
C TYR A 446 26.70 17.10 37.78
N ARG A 447 25.61 17.68 38.30
CA ARG A 447 24.28 17.05 38.36
C ARG A 447 23.20 18.03 37.92
N LYS A 448 22.18 17.53 37.22
CA LYS A 448 20.90 18.22 36.98
C LYS A 448 19.71 17.30 37.25
N GLN A 449 18.55 17.91 37.50
CA GLN A 449 17.24 17.25 37.38
C GLN A 449 16.63 17.58 36.02
N GLN A 450 15.60 16.83 35.60
CA GLN A 450 14.90 17.09 34.35
C GLN A 450 14.37 18.53 34.30
N GLY A 451 14.76 19.28 33.26
CA GLY A 451 14.38 20.69 33.07
C GLY A 451 15.21 21.71 33.87
N GLU A 452 16.25 21.27 34.60
CA GLU A 452 17.20 22.14 35.29
C GLU A 452 18.56 22.17 34.57
N GLU A 453 19.34 23.23 34.85
CA GLU A 453 20.73 23.36 34.39
C GLU A 453 21.69 22.51 35.23
N PHE A 454 22.81 22.09 34.64
CA PHE A 454 23.86 21.39 35.38
C PHE A 454 24.45 22.27 36.48
N THR A 455 24.52 21.70 37.68
CA THR A 455 25.15 22.32 38.85
C THR A 455 26.35 21.49 39.28
N LEU A 456 27.45 22.15 39.61
CA LEU A 456 28.62 21.49 40.18
C LEU A 456 28.26 21.03 41.61
N ILE A 457 28.36 19.73 41.87
CA ILE A 457 28.09 19.16 43.20
C ILE A 457 29.37 18.83 43.96
N ASP A 458 30.45 18.45 43.27
CA ASP A 458 31.77 18.28 43.88
C ASP A 458 32.90 18.40 42.83
N SER A 459 34.14 18.65 43.25
CA SER A 459 35.31 18.71 42.36
C SER A 459 36.63 18.44 43.08
N TRP A 460 37.66 18.06 42.32
CA TRP A 460 39.02 17.83 42.82
C TRP A 460 39.64 19.02 43.55
N HIS A 461 39.21 20.24 43.26
CA HIS A 461 39.63 21.44 43.98
C HIS A 461 39.26 21.39 45.47
N ASN A 462 38.15 20.71 45.82
CA ASN A 462 37.60 20.67 47.18
C ASN A 462 37.58 19.26 47.79
N ASN A 463 37.58 18.20 46.96
CA ASN A 463 37.60 16.80 47.35
C ASN A 463 38.84 16.10 46.81
N ILE A 464 39.78 15.79 47.71
CA ILE A 464 41.07 15.13 47.37
C ILE A 464 40.89 13.74 46.76
N LEU A 465 39.75 13.08 46.97
CA LEU A 465 39.47 11.77 46.38
C LEU A 465 39.20 11.86 44.87
N LEU A 466 38.94 13.05 44.33
CA LEU A 466 38.72 13.31 42.91
C LEU A 466 39.97 13.85 42.19
N SER A 467 41.11 13.98 42.87
CA SER A 467 42.35 14.49 42.26
C SER A 467 42.96 13.51 41.27
N GLY A 468 43.54 14.05 40.19
CA GLY A 468 44.21 13.27 39.15
C GLY A 468 45.38 12.47 39.71
N SER A 469 45.64 11.30 39.13
CA SER A 469 46.68 10.38 39.58
C SER A 469 47.83 10.38 38.59
N GLN A 470 49.05 10.18 39.09
CA GLN A 470 50.23 9.93 38.25
C GLN A 470 50.29 8.46 37.78
N ASN A 471 49.42 7.60 38.32
CA ASN A 471 49.26 6.23 37.84
C ASN A 471 48.36 6.26 36.59
N PRO A 472 48.78 5.75 35.43
CA PRO A 472 47.93 5.72 34.24
C PRO A 472 46.58 5.02 34.49
N TYR A 473 46.51 4.02 35.38
CA TYR A 473 45.27 3.32 35.74
C TYR A 473 44.80 3.64 37.18
N GLN A 474 43.57 4.13 37.37
CA GLN A 474 43.02 4.47 38.69
C GLN A 474 41.47 4.39 38.73
N GLU A 475 40.92 3.74 39.77
CA GLU A 475 39.48 3.68 40.04
C GLU A 475 39.02 4.81 40.97
N TYR A 476 37.81 5.32 40.74
CA TYR A 476 37.14 6.39 41.49
C TYR A 476 35.68 6.03 41.78
N SER A 477 35.15 6.51 42.90
CA SER A 477 33.75 6.31 43.31
C SER A 477 33.24 7.52 44.09
N TYR A 478 31.96 7.86 43.89
CA TYR A 478 31.28 8.98 44.55
C TYR A 478 29.82 8.63 44.84
N ILE A 479 29.35 8.90 46.06
CA ILE A 479 27.96 8.68 46.47
C ILE A 479 27.28 10.05 46.61
N ASP A 480 26.17 10.23 45.89
CA ASP A 480 25.25 11.35 46.04
C ASP A 480 24.03 10.91 46.86
N ASP A 481 23.89 11.41 48.08
CA ASP A 481 22.87 11.00 49.05
C ASP A 481 21.76 12.04 49.27
N GLY A 482 20.61 11.59 49.78
CA GLY A 482 19.48 12.46 50.11
C GLY A 482 18.66 12.91 48.89
N LEU A 483 18.59 12.06 47.87
CA LEU A 483 17.84 12.29 46.64
C LEU A 483 16.39 11.81 46.78
N ALA A 484 15.47 12.46 46.08
CA ALA A 484 14.08 12.01 46.02
C ALA A 484 13.92 10.86 45.00
N ASN A 485 13.25 9.78 45.40
CA ASN A 485 12.84 8.68 44.54
C ASN A 485 11.82 9.14 43.47
N GLY A 486 11.79 8.41 42.34
CA GLY A 486 10.90 8.70 41.22
C GLY A 486 11.29 9.94 40.41
N ARG A 487 12.50 10.48 40.62
CA ARG A 487 13.06 11.58 39.83
C ARG A 487 14.27 11.12 39.04
N ALA A 488 14.29 11.47 37.76
CA ALA A 488 15.47 11.30 36.93
C ALA A 488 16.53 12.36 37.27
N TYR A 489 17.77 11.90 37.45
CA TYR A 489 18.95 12.72 37.61
C TYR A 489 19.94 12.40 36.50
N THR A 490 20.67 13.41 36.06
CA THR A 490 21.71 13.27 35.06
C THR A 490 23.02 13.81 35.61
N TYR A 491 24.09 13.05 35.42
CA TYR A 491 25.44 13.41 35.85
C TYR A 491 26.40 13.58 34.67
N ILE A 492 27.37 14.48 34.84
CA ILE A 492 28.54 14.62 33.97
C ILE A 492 29.78 14.61 34.85
N ILE A 493 30.76 13.79 34.49
CA ILE A 493 32.09 13.77 35.11
C ILE A 493 33.05 14.45 34.14
N SER A 494 33.76 15.50 34.55
CA SER A 494 34.66 16.25 33.68
C SER A 494 36.09 16.18 34.18
N SER A 495 37.03 15.78 33.31
CA SER A 495 38.47 15.82 33.60
C SER A 495 39.06 17.18 33.23
N GLU A 496 40.18 17.55 33.84
CA GLU A 496 40.83 18.85 33.61
C GLU A 496 42.30 18.67 33.22
N ASN A 497 42.74 19.33 32.13
CA ASN A 497 44.15 19.30 31.72
C ASN A 497 45.02 20.35 32.45
N GLU A 498 46.32 20.39 32.18
CA GLU A 498 47.25 21.35 32.79
C GLU A 498 46.98 22.83 32.40
N GLN A 499 46.30 23.05 31.28
CA GLN A 499 45.91 24.37 30.77
C GLN A 499 44.63 24.88 31.45
N GLY A 500 43.92 24.02 32.19
CA GLY A 500 42.65 24.31 32.85
C GLY A 500 41.43 24.09 31.95
N ASP A 501 41.61 23.51 30.77
CA ASP A 501 40.49 23.13 29.89
C ASP A 501 39.77 21.92 30.50
N GLN A 502 38.45 21.98 30.52
CA GLN A 502 37.57 20.92 31.02
C GLN A 502 37.15 20.03 29.86
N PHE A 503 37.29 18.72 30.05
CA PHE A 503 36.87 17.69 29.11
C PHE A 503 35.74 16.89 29.78
N PRO A 504 34.48 17.36 29.67
CA PRO A 504 33.33 16.63 30.19
C PRO A 504 33.22 15.26 29.51
N TYR A 505 32.80 14.27 30.29
CA TYR A 505 32.40 12.98 29.76
C TYR A 505 31.15 13.19 28.92
N GLU A 506 31.28 12.97 27.60
CA GLU A 506 30.27 13.38 26.62
C GLU A 506 28.92 12.69 26.90
N GLN A 507 28.97 11.42 27.30
CA GLN A 507 27.77 10.67 27.62
C GLN A 507 27.25 11.05 29.01
N GLN A 508 26.09 11.69 29.01
CA GLN A 508 25.36 12.00 30.23
C GLN A 508 24.95 10.71 30.96
N LEU A 509 25.36 10.58 32.23
CA LEU A 509 25.02 9.42 33.05
C LEU A 509 23.64 9.62 33.66
N ASN A 510 22.64 9.02 33.04
CA ASN A 510 21.27 9.09 33.51
C ASN A 510 20.98 7.97 34.51
N CYS A 511 20.28 8.31 35.58
CA CYS A 511 19.80 7.34 36.56
C CYS A 511 18.55 7.88 37.26
N SER A 512 17.80 7.00 37.90
CA SER A 512 16.69 7.40 38.75
C SER A 512 16.72 6.59 40.03
N PRO A 513 16.85 7.23 41.20
CA PRO A 513 16.44 6.64 42.47
C PRO A 513 14.98 6.19 42.38
N CYS A 514 14.65 5.02 42.93
CA CYS A 514 13.28 4.49 42.97
C CYS A 514 12.97 3.81 44.29
N ASP A 515 11.68 3.70 44.60
CA ASP A 515 11.21 3.08 45.83
C ASP A 515 11.40 1.56 45.79
N TYR A 516 11.95 1.01 46.87
CA TYR A 516 12.19 -0.42 47.02
C TYR A 516 11.16 -1.00 47.99
N TYR A 517 10.52 -2.10 47.59
CA TYR A 517 9.44 -2.74 48.33
C TYR A 517 9.86 -4.12 48.81
N ASN A 518 9.22 -4.63 49.86
CA ASN A 518 9.57 -5.91 50.45
C ASN A 518 8.37 -6.84 50.52
N ILE A 519 8.58 -8.08 50.08
CA ILE A 519 7.69 -9.21 50.40
C ILE A 519 8.24 -9.89 51.64
N PHE A 520 7.39 -10.06 52.63
CA PHE A 520 7.67 -10.77 53.87
C PHE A 520 6.99 -12.13 53.87
N VAL A 521 7.69 -13.11 54.44
CA VAL A 521 7.11 -14.41 54.79
C VAL A 521 7.37 -14.63 56.27
N SER A 522 6.30 -14.82 57.04
CA SER A 522 6.41 -14.93 58.49
C SER A 522 5.49 -15.99 59.10
N ASN A 523 5.90 -16.54 60.23
CA ASN A 523 5.00 -17.14 61.22
C ASN A 523 5.07 -16.31 62.52
N ILE A 524 4.62 -16.86 63.65
CA ILE A 524 4.62 -16.17 64.95
C ILE A 524 6.03 -15.83 65.45
N THR A 525 7.08 -16.56 65.05
CA THR A 525 8.43 -16.49 65.67
C THR A 525 9.55 -16.13 64.69
N LEU A 526 9.38 -16.37 63.40
CA LEU A 526 10.39 -16.21 62.35
C LEU A 526 9.84 -15.35 61.21
N THR A 527 10.73 -14.60 60.57
CA THR A 527 10.41 -13.78 59.39
C THR A 527 11.64 -13.71 58.50
N ASP A 528 11.40 -13.82 57.20
CA ASP A 528 12.39 -13.52 56.15
C ASP A 528 11.72 -12.65 55.07
N SER A 529 12.53 -11.98 54.26
CA SER A 529 12.03 -11.02 53.27
C SER A 529 12.88 -11.01 52.00
N VAL A 530 12.28 -10.55 50.90
CA VAL A 530 12.95 -10.21 49.65
C VAL A 530 12.53 -8.84 49.17
N THR A 531 13.43 -8.15 48.48
CA THR A 531 13.24 -6.79 47.99
C THR A 531 12.97 -6.79 46.50
N PHE A 532 11.91 -6.12 46.07
CA PHE A 532 11.60 -5.94 44.65
C PHE A 532 11.36 -4.46 44.34
N ALA A 533 11.72 -4.05 43.14
CA ALA A 533 11.51 -2.70 42.67
C ALA A 533 11.38 -2.71 41.14
N LYS A 534 11.02 -1.54 40.61
CA LYS A 534 11.11 -1.26 39.18
C LYS A 534 11.97 -0.02 38.97
N ASN A 535 12.87 -0.05 37.99
CA ASN A 535 13.77 1.05 37.68
C ASN A 535 13.92 1.19 36.17
N THR A 536 13.88 2.43 35.65
CA THR A 536 13.95 2.70 34.21
C THR A 536 15.28 2.26 33.59
N PHE A 537 16.32 2.09 34.41
CA PHE A 537 17.67 1.70 34.00
C PHE A 537 18.02 0.23 34.35
N ALA A 538 17.08 -0.52 34.93
CA ALA A 538 17.21 -1.97 35.11
C ALA A 538 16.66 -2.71 33.90
N TYR A 539 17.15 -3.91 33.64
CA TYR A 539 16.60 -4.83 32.65
C TYR A 539 15.63 -5.82 33.33
N ASN A 540 14.99 -6.69 32.54
CA ASN A 540 14.19 -7.79 33.10
C ASN A 540 15.04 -9.06 33.35
N GLY A 541 16.32 -9.02 32.96
CA GLY A 541 17.28 -10.11 33.08
C GLY A 541 18.20 -9.92 34.29
N GLN A 542 19.39 -10.51 34.24
CA GLN A 542 20.38 -10.41 35.31
C GLN A 542 21.10 -9.07 35.29
N ASP A 543 20.94 -8.29 36.37
CA ASP A 543 21.57 -6.98 36.55
C ASP A 543 22.51 -7.00 37.77
N PRO A 544 23.82 -7.21 37.62
CA PRO A 544 24.76 -7.26 38.76
C PRO A 544 24.74 -6.01 39.66
N GLU A 545 24.37 -4.86 39.10
CA GLU A 545 24.26 -3.57 39.78
C GLU A 545 22.98 -3.43 40.62
N TYR A 546 21.91 -4.11 40.24
CA TYR A 546 20.59 -4.02 40.87
C TYR A 546 20.17 -5.29 41.63
N ASP A 547 20.61 -6.47 41.18
CA ASP A 547 20.25 -7.77 41.73
C ASP A 547 21.25 -8.20 42.79
N ILE A 548 20.73 -8.52 43.98
CA ILE A 548 21.55 -8.94 45.12
C ILE A 548 21.32 -10.42 45.37
N VAL A 549 22.37 -11.23 45.21
CA VAL A 549 22.34 -12.67 45.49
C VAL A 549 22.05 -12.93 46.97
N LYS A 550 21.11 -13.85 47.25
CA LYS A 550 20.76 -14.24 48.62
C LYS A 550 21.78 -15.20 49.22
N ASN A 551 22.10 -15.00 50.50
CA ASN A 551 22.91 -15.96 51.24
C ASN A 551 22.10 -17.24 51.53
N MET A 552 22.60 -18.38 51.06
CA MET A 552 21.94 -19.68 51.17
C MET A 552 22.23 -20.43 52.48
N THR A 553 22.91 -19.81 53.44
CA THR A 553 23.22 -20.44 54.74
C THR A 553 22.04 -20.29 55.70
N LEU A 554 21.35 -21.40 55.99
CA LEU A 554 20.14 -21.41 56.83
C LEU A 554 20.44 -21.72 58.32
N PRO A 555 19.78 -21.04 59.28
CA PRO A 555 19.84 -21.37 60.70
C PRO A 555 19.07 -22.66 61.06
N GLU A 556 19.15 -23.09 62.33
CA GLU A 556 18.52 -24.34 62.82
C GLU A 556 17.00 -24.36 62.64
N ASP A 557 16.32 -23.24 62.94
CA ASP A 557 14.92 -22.96 62.63
C ASP A 557 14.86 -21.81 61.64
N TYR A 558 14.15 -21.99 60.52
CA TYR A 558 14.12 -21.00 59.44
C TYR A 558 12.77 -20.92 58.72
N VAL A 559 12.45 -19.70 58.29
CA VAL A 559 11.59 -19.40 57.15
C VAL A 559 12.51 -18.74 56.13
N PHE A 560 12.50 -19.23 54.89
CA PHE A 560 13.34 -18.74 53.81
C PHE A 560 12.46 -18.31 52.64
N VAL A 561 12.70 -17.12 52.13
CA VAL A 561 12.09 -16.60 50.90
C VAL A 561 13.15 -16.05 49.97
N ALA A 562 13.07 -16.36 48.69
CA ALA A 562 13.96 -15.82 47.66
C ALA A 562 13.18 -15.59 46.36
N PHE A 563 13.61 -14.63 45.56
CA PHE A 563 13.31 -14.68 44.14
C PHE A 563 14.20 -15.73 43.47
N TYR A 564 13.66 -16.45 42.49
CA TYR A 564 14.35 -17.59 41.87
C TYR A 564 14.30 -17.54 40.35
N GLU A 565 15.48 -17.48 39.75
CA GLU A 565 15.64 -17.46 38.30
C GLU A 565 16.36 -18.73 37.83
N SER A 566 15.64 -19.60 37.13
CA SER A 566 16.12 -20.95 36.77
C SER A 566 17.17 -20.95 35.67
N ASN A 567 17.18 -19.91 34.83
CA ASN A 567 17.89 -19.91 33.55
C ASN A 567 19.18 -19.06 33.56
N TRP A 568 19.43 -18.26 34.60
CA TRP A 568 20.56 -17.32 34.59
C TRP A 568 21.91 -18.03 34.79
N ILE A 569 21.94 -19.09 35.61
CA ILE A 569 23.13 -19.94 35.78
C ILE A 569 22.74 -21.42 35.93
N PRO A 570 23.63 -22.37 35.60
CA PRO A 570 23.39 -23.80 35.87
C PRO A 570 23.12 -24.06 37.36
N GLY A 571 21.89 -24.49 37.68
CA GLY A 571 21.40 -24.69 39.06
C GLY A 571 20.42 -23.63 39.57
N GLY A 572 20.20 -22.57 38.78
CA GLY A 572 19.37 -21.42 39.11
C GLY A 572 20.00 -20.50 40.17
N MET A 573 19.53 -19.25 40.22
CA MET A 573 20.03 -18.25 41.16
C MET A 573 18.94 -17.83 42.15
N TYR A 574 19.34 -17.60 43.40
CA TYR A 574 18.46 -17.16 44.48
C TYR A 574 18.81 -15.72 44.84
N LEU A 575 17.82 -14.83 44.76
CA LEU A 575 18.01 -13.40 44.93
C LEU A 575 17.34 -12.90 46.21
N GLN A 576 18.06 -12.03 46.93
CA GLN A 576 17.57 -11.23 48.04
C GLN A 576 16.88 -9.97 47.52
N GLN A 577 17.34 -9.46 46.39
CA GLN A 577 16.77 -8.32 45.70
C GLN A 577 16.72 -8.60 44.20
N GLU A 578 15.57 -8.32 43.58
CA GLU A 578 15.37 -8.38 42.13
C GLU A 578 14.67 -7.10 41.66
N VAL A 579 15.33 -6.31 40.82
CA VAL A 579 14.77 -5.08 40.25
C VAL A 579 14.52 -5.31 38.77
N LYS A 580 13.33 -4.96 38.28
CA LYS A 580 13.02 -5.08 36.85
C LYS A 580 12.99 -3.73 36.17
N GLY A 581 13.08 -3.75 34.84
CA GLY A 581 12.83 -2.58 34.00
C GLY A 581 11.49 -1.93 34.33
N ASP A 582 11.45 -0.61 34.27
CA ASP A 582 10.26 0.17 34.59
C ASP A 582 9.08 -0.16 33.68
N PHE A 583 7.88 0.06 34.20
CA PHE A 583 6.61 -0.19 33.50
C PHE A 583 5.48 0.62 34.12
N ALA A 584 4.45 0.93 33.34
CA ALA A 584 3.23 1.53 33.82
C ALA A 584 2.32 0.46 34.46
N PRO A 585 2.19 0.41 35.80
CA PRO A 585 1.49 -0.67 36.49
C PRO A 585 -0.04 -0.61 36.31
N PHE A 586 -0.56 0.41 35.63
CA PHE A 586 -1.98 0.51 35.27
C PHE A 586 -2.27 0.09 33.82
N GLU A 587 -1.24 -0.21 33.02
CA GLU A 587 -1.39 -0.60 31.61
C GLU A 587 -0.91 -2.02 31.37
N ILE A 588 0.24 -2.38 31.95
CA ILE A 588 0.85 -3.69 31.81
C ILE A 588 1.26 -4.24 33.17
N TYR A 589 1.64 -5.52 33.20
CA TYR A 589 2.18 -6.17 34.39
C TYR A 589 3.56 -6.79 34.16
N ARG A 590 4.27 -7.02 35.27
CA ARG A 590 5.52 -7.79 35.34
C ARG A 590 5.42 -8.87 36.40
N THR A 591 6.29 -9.88 36.30
CA THR A 591 6.23 -11.03 37.20
C THR A 591 7.56 -11.33 37.88
N TRP A 592 7.48 -11.77 39.13
CA TRP A 592 8.61 -12.28 39.92
C TRP A 592 8.32 -13.71 40.37
N ASN A 593 9.32 -14.57 40.27
CA ASN A 593 9.21 -15.97 40.67
C ASN A 593 9.66 -16.10 42.13
N LEU A 594 8.71 -16.29 43.04
CA LEU A 594 8.96 -16.32 44.48
C LEU A 594 9.02 -17.77 44.98
N ARG A 595 10.08 -18.12 45.73
CA ARG A 595 10.21 -19.42 46.38
C ARG A 595 10.24 -19.29 47.89
N VAL A 596 9.43 -20.12 48.55
CA VAL A 596 9.40 -20.22 50.01
C VAL A 596 9.83 -21.61 50.46
N LYS A 597 10.64 -21.69 51.52
CA LYS A 597 11.05 -22.94 52.17
C LYS A 597 11.10 -22.76 53.68
N THR A 598 10.63 -23.74 54.44
CA THR A 598 10.62 -23.67 55.91
C THR A 598 10.85 -25.05 56.54
N ASN A 599 11.22 -25.08 57.82
CA ASN A 599 11.13 -26.28 58.65
C ASN A 599 10.04 -26.19 59.74
N GLN A 600 9.25 -25.10 59.76
CA GLN A 600 8.12 -24.90 60.66
C GLN A 600 6.85 -25.52 60.06
N LEU A 601 6.76 -26.86 60.12
CA LEU A 601 5.72 -27.62 59.41
C LEU A 601 4.35 -27.54 60.10
N ASN A 602 3.28 -27.46 59.29
CA ASN A 602 1.88 -27.38 59.71
C ASN A 602 1.56 -26.18 60.62
N GLU A 603 2.41 -25.16 60.60
CA GLU A 603 2.13 -23.85 61.17
C GLU A 603 1.66 -22.88 60.08
N PRO A 604 0.79 -21.91 60.40
CA PRO A 604 0.37 -20.90 59.43
C PRO A 604 1.55 -19.99 59.05
N LEU A 605 1.82 -19.88 57.76
CA LEU A 605 2.75 -18.91 57.17
C LEU A 605 1.96 -17.85 56.43
N GLU A 606 2.25 -16.58 56.72
CA GLU A 606 1.68 -15.43 56.02
C GLU A 606 2.70 -14.81 55.07
N ILE A 607 2.25 -14.56 53.84
CA ILE A 607 2.95 -13.77 52.82
C ILE A 607 2.25 -12.41 52.72
N PHE A 608 2.99 -11.33 52.87
CA PHE A 608 2.47 -9.96 52.79
C PHE A 608 3.51 -8.97 52.28
N VAL A 609 3.07 -7.85 51.73
CA VAL A 609 3.93 -6.75 51.26
C VAL A 609 4.05 -5.66 52.33
N ASN A 610 5.14 -4.87 52.35
CA ASN A 610 5.23 -3.72 53.24
C ASN A 610 4.06 -2.74 53.04
N PRO A 611 3.55 -2.10 54.11
CA PRO A 611 2.44 -1.15 54.01
C PRO A 611 2.69 0.02 53.06
N ASP A 612 3.95 0.43 52.88
CA ASP A 612 4.32 1.56 52.01
C ASP A 612 4.14 1.25 50.51
N PHE A 613 3.90 -0.02 50.15
CA PHE A 613 3.46 -0.38 48.80
C PHE A 613 2.02 0.11 48.52
N ILE A 614 1.18 0.22 49.56
CA ILE A 614 -0.24 0.56 49.44
C ILE A 614 -0.39 2.03 49.02
N GLY A 615 -0.84 2.27 47.79
CA GLY A 615 -0.94 3.60 47.17
C GLY A 615 -1.04 3.53 45.64
N ASN A 616 -0.58 4.57 44.94
CA ASN A 616 -0.59 4.71 43.46
C ASN A 616 0.29 3.67 42.70
N ASN A 617 0.62 2.53 43.29
CA ASN A 617 1.51 1.50 42.74
C ASN A 617 0.79 0.38 41.98
N GLY A 618 -0.53 0.49 41.77
CA GLY A 618 -1.34 -0.52 41.08
C GLY A 618 -1.62 -1.76 41.92
N ASN A 619 -2.04 -2.85 41.26
CA ASN A 619 -2.37 -4.11 41.91
C ASN A 619 -1.14 -5.02 42.06
N LEU A 620 -1.17 -5.88 43.09
CA LEU A 620 -0.11 -6.86 43.35
C LEU A 620 -0.73 -8.23 43.65
N PHE A 621 -0.83 -9.07 42.63
CA PHE A 621 -1.41 -10.40 42.76
C PHE A 621 -0.35 -11.45 43.04
N LEU A 622 -0.61 -12.33 44.00
CA LEU A 622 0.16 -13.53 44.25
C LEU A 622 -0.62 -14.74 43.76
N GLN A 623 -0.02 -15.53 42.88
CA GLN A 623 -0.52 -16.83 42.44
C GLN A 623 0.25 -17.94 43.16
N ASN A 624 -0.48 -18.82 43.84
CA ASN A 624 0.06 -20.09 44.33
C ASN A 624 0.10 -21.09 43.16
N LEU A 625 1.29 -21.51 42.73
CA LEU A 625 1.43 -22.38 41.56
C LEU A 625 1.06 -23.85 41.82
N GLN A 626 0.84 -24.23 43.09
CA GLN A 626 0.38 -25.57 43.44
C GLN A 626 -1.15 -25.68 43.45
N THR A 627 -1.85 -24.60 43.82
CA THR A 627 -3.33 -24.58 43.92
C THR A 627 -4.02 -23.75 42.86
N ASP A 628 -3.26 -23.00 42.07
CA ASP A 628 -3.74 -21.99 41.11
C ASP A 628 -4.59 -20.87 41.74
N GLN A 629 -4.43 -20.65 43.05
CA GLN A 629 -5.16 -19.61 43.78
C GLN A 629 -4.47 -18.25 43.62
N PHE A 630 -5.25 -17.23 43.26
CA PHE A 630 -4.83 -15.82 43.24
C PHE A 630 -5.23 -15.09 44.52
N THR A 631 -4.39 -14.16 44.97
CA THR A 631 -4.68 -13.27 46.11
C THR A 631 -4.05 -11.90 45.85
N ASN A 632 -4.84 -10.84 45.93
CA ASN A 632 -4.30 -9.48 45.88
C ASN A 632 -3.67 -9.13 47.23
N LEU A 633 -2.33 -9.01 47.26
CA LEU A 633 -1.58 -8.73 48.49
C LEU A 633 -1.79 -7.30 49.02
N VAL A 634 -2.37 -6.41 48.21
CA VAL A 634 -2.80 -5.07 48.64
C VAL A 634 -4.03 -5.14 49.56
N ASP A 635 -4.92 -6.12 49.32
CA ASP A 635 -6.18 -6.27 50.06
C ASP A 635 -6.03 -7.10 51.34
N GLY A 636 -4.95 -7.88 51.47
CA GLY A 636 -4.67 -8.67 52.65
C GLY A 636 -3.53 -9.68 52.46
N SER A 637 -3.06 -10.28 53.57
CA SER A 637 -2.03 -11.32 53.52
C SER A 637 -2.56 -12.63 52.96
N TYR A 638 -1.67 -13.41 52.32
CA TYR A 638 -1.96 -14.77 51.89
C TYR A 638 -1.44 -15.77 52.94
N THR A 639 -2.32 -16.63 53.46
CA THR A 639 -1.94 -17.66 54.45
C THR A 639 -1.91 -19.05 53.83
N PHE A 640 -0.84 -19.81 54.08
CA PHE A 640 -0.73 -21.22 53.70
C PHE A 640 -0.01 -22.05 54.79
N PHE A 641 0.00 -23.38 54.62
CA PHE A 641 0.63 -24.33 55.53
C PHE A 641 1.65 -25.19 54.77
N ALA A 642 2.87 -25.28 55.28
CA ALA A 642 3.88 -26.18 54.72
C ALA A 642 3.79 -27.57 55.36
N GLU A 643 3.53 -28.62 54.57
CA GLU A 643 3.41 -30.00 55.05
C GLU A 643 4.77 -30.70 55.16
N ASP A 644 5.74 -30.24 54.38
CA ASP A 644 7.11 -30.73 54.28
C ASP A 644 8.11 -29.58 54.01
N SER A 645 9.41 -29.90 54.01
CA SER A 645 10.49 -28.92 53.85
C SER A 645 10.99 -28.82 52.40
N ILE A 646 10.06 -28.84 51.43
CA ILE A 646 10.36 -28.58 50.01
C ILE A 646 10.18 -27.09 49.69
N TYR A 647 10.45 -26.71 48.43
CA TYR A 647 10.14 -25.37 47.94
C TYR A 647 8.67 -25.28 47.54
N TYR A 648 8.02 -24.20 47.99
CA TYR A 648 6.69 -23.78 47.55
C TYR A 648 6.89 -22.62 46.57
N ASP A 649 6.48 -22.82 45.32
CA ASP A 649 6.63 -21.86 44.24
C ASP A 649 5.38 -20.96 44.11
N PHE A 650 5.61 -19.66 44.06
CA PHE A 650 4.60 -18.64 43.84
C PHE A 650 5.03 -17.75 42.66
N LYS A 651 4.06 -17.13 42.01
CA LYS A 651 4.32 -16.07 41.03
C LYS A 651 3.64 -14.78 41.48
N LEU A 652 4.45 -13.74 41.61
CA LEU A 652 3.99 -12.40 41.95
C LEU A 652 3.76 -11.63 40.64
N TYR A 653 2.60 -11.01 40.48
CA TYR A 653 2.22 -10.15 39.37
C TYR A 653 2.06 -8.73 39.90
N TRP A 654 2.87 -7.81 39.42
CA TRP A 654 2.74 -6.38 39.74
C TRP A 654 2.29 -5.65 38.48
N GLY A 655 1.10 -5.05 38.50
CA GLY A 655 0.55 -4.23 37.42
C GLY A 655 -0.85 -4.64 36.95
N ASN A 656 -1.26 -4.17 35.76
CA ASN A 656 -2.61 -4.36 35.23
C ASN A 656 -2.73 -5.68 34.49
N LEU A 657 -3.39 -6.66 35.11
CA LEU A 657 -3.72 -7.97 34.54
C LEU A 657 -5.23 -7.98 34.29
N HIS A 658 -5.68 -7.99 33.02
CA HIS A 658 -7.10 -7.87 32.67
C HIS A 658 -7.58 -8.89 31.60
N PRO A 659 -8.88 -9.21 31.58
CA PRO A 659 -9.46 -10.09 30.56
C PRO A 659 -9.63 -9.39 29.20
N TYR A 660 -9.67 -10.19 28.13
CA TYR A 660 -10.02 -9.75 26.77
C TYR A 660 -10.57 -10.94 25.94
N VAL A 661 -11.16 -10.64 24.78
CA VAL A 661 -11.76 -11.65 23.88
C VAL A 661 -11.31 -11.46 22.43
N SER A 662 -11.42 -12.50 21.60
CA SER A 662 -11.20 -12.44 20.15
C SER A 662 -12.34 -13.11 19.39
N TYR A 663 -12.90 -12.48 18.36
CA TYR A 663 -13.99 -13.08 17.56
C TYR A 663 -13.51 -14.27 16.73
N VAL A 664 -14.36 -15.28 16.60
CA VAL A 664 -14.15 -16.40 15.66
C VAL A 664 -14.81 -16.03 14.32
N HIS A 665 -14.04 -16.07 13.23
CA HIS A 665 -14.38 -15.58 11.87
C HIS A 665 -15.88 -15.53 11.55
N SER A 666 -16.38 -14.34 11.22
CA SER A 666 -17.71 -14.14 10.62
C SER A 666 -17.62 -13.11 9.49
N GLN A 667 -18.51 -13.26 8.50
CA GLN A 667 -18.62 -12.39 7.34
C GLN A 667 -19.65 -11.28 7.60
N THR A 668 -19.52 -10.18 6.86
CA THR A 668 -20.57 -9.14 6.77
C THR A 668 -21.89 -9.77 6.37
N LYS A 669 -22.99 -9.37 7.03
CA LYS A 669 -24.32 -9.99 6.84
C LYS A 669 -25.48 -9.01 7.11
N LEU A 670 -26.59 -9.21 6.40
CA LEU A 670 -27.91 -8.66 6.70
C LEU A 670 -28.79 -9.74 7.33
N SER A 671 -29.68 -9.36 8.24
CA SER A 671 -30.72 -10.23 8.80
C SER A 671 -32.03 -9.47 8.95
N GLN A 672 -33.14 -10.20 9.01
CA GLN A 672 -34.46 -9.63 9.25
C GLN A 672 -34.87 -9.84 10.73
N GLY A 673 -35.68 -8.94 11.27
CA GLY A 673 -36.30 -9.12 12.58
C GLY A 673 -37.04 -10.46 12.66
N GLY A 674 -36.79 -11.23 13.72
CA GLY A 674 -37.28 -12.60 13.89
C GLY A 674 -36.29 -13.71 13.51
N ASP A 675 -35.17 -13.39 12.86
CA ASP A 675 -34.10 -14.36 12.57
C ASP A 675 -33.28 -14.74 13.82
N GLU A 676 -32.58 -15.89 13.76
CA GLU A 676 -31.58 -16.30 14.75
C GLU A 676 -30.14 -15.96 14.29
N MET A 677 -29.34 -15.42 15.20
CA MET A 677 -27.93 -15.07 14.98
C MET A 677 -27.02 -15.73 16.02
N THR A 678 -25.94 -16.39 15.59
CA THR A 678 -24.93 -16.96 16.49
C THR A 678 -23.68 -16.10 16.53
N ILE A 679 -23.19 -15.79 17.73
CA ILE A 679 -21.98 -14.99 18.00
C ILE A 679 -20.97 -15.89 18.72
N ILE A 680 -19.73 -15.97 18.22
CA ILE A 680 -18.69 -16.88 18.73
C ILE A 680 -17.39 -16.11 19.01
N TRP A 681 -16.74 -16.34 20.15
CA TRP A 681 -15.49 -15.70 20.56
C TRP A 681 -14.60 -16.61 21.42
N ASN A 682 -13.30 -16.34 21.47
CA ASN A 682 -12.37 -16.94 22.45
C ASN A 682 -12.13 -15.99 23.62
N SER A 683 -12.07 -16.52 24.84
CA SER A 683 -11.85 -15.72 26.06
C SER A 683 -10.46 -15.90 26.66
N HIS A 684 -9.84 -14.81 27.12
CA HIS A 684 -8.50 -14.80 27.72
C HIS A 684 -8.53 -14.26 29.15
N VAL A 685 -7.72 -14.84 30.04
CA VAL A 685 -7.63 -14.50 31.48
C VAL A 685 -8.99 -14.62 32.20
N THR A 686 -9.75 -15.67 31.85
CA THR A 686 -11.14 -15.92 32.31
C THR A 686 -11.31 -16.02 33.83
N GLN A 687 -10.23 -16.25 34.59
CA GLN A 687 -10.30 -16.25 36.06
C GLN A 687 -10.62 -14.86 36.63
N LEU A 688 -10.26 -13.78 35.91
CA LEU A 688 -10.50 -12.40 36.29
C LEU A 688 -11.78 -11.80 35.69
N THR A 689 -12.46 -12.52 34.80
CA THR A 689 -13.78 -12.13 34.28
C THR A 689 -14.87 -12.59 35.24
N GLU A 690 -15.85 -11.72 35.53
CA GLU A 690 -17.09 -12.08 36.21
C GLU A 690 -18.15 -12.57 35.20
N PHE A 691 -18.40 -11.79 34.14
CA PHE A 691 -19.36 -12.08 33.08
C PHE A 691 -19.09 -11.21 31.81
N PHE A 692 -19.81 -11.48 30.73
CA PHE A 692 -19.80 -10.66 29.50
C PHE A 692 -21.16 -9.99 29.23
N ASP A 693 -21.14 -8.81 28.62
CA ASP A 693 -22.31 -8.19 27.98
C ASP A 693 -22.09 -8.08 26.47
N LEU A 694 -23.12 -8.36 25.69
CA LEU A 694 -23.10 -8.36 24.23
C LEU A 694 -24.06 -7.29 23.70
N SER A 695 -23.63 -6.51 22.72
CA SER A 695 -24.47 -5.55 22.00
C SER A 695 -24.10 -5.49 20.51
N ILE A 696 -24.98 -4.94 19.69
CA ILE A 696 -24.70 -4.50 18.32
C ILE A 696 -24.84 -2.98 18.26
N GLN A 697 -23.87 -2.27 17.67
CA GLN A 697 -23.87 -0.80 17.66
C GLN A 697 -23.23 -0.23 16.39
N ASN A 698 -23.78 0.88 15.91
CA ASN A 698 -23.16 1.76 14.90
C ASN A 698 -22.86 3.13 15.54
N GLU A 699 -22.56 4.17 14.74
CA GLU A 699 -22.21 5.50 15.28
C GLU A 699 -23.35 6.17 16.07
N THR A 700 -24.61 5.84 15.76
CA THR A 700 -25.79 6.56 16.28
C THR A 700 -26.67 5.72 17.22
N THR A 701 -26.64 4.40 17.09
CA THR A 701 -27.61 3.47 17.68
C THR A 701 -26.90 2.27 18.30
N SER A 702 -27.46 1.72 19.39
CA SER A 702 -26.98 0.52 20.05
C SER A 702 -28.15 -0.34 20.54
N ILE A 703 -28.10 -1.63 20.24
CA ILE A 703 -29.07 -2.64 20.68
C ILE A 703 -28.35 -3.65 21.59
N THR A 704 -28.86 -3.82 22.81
CA THR A 704 -28.37 -4.85 23.73
C THR A 704 -28.82 -6.23 23.26
N ILE A 705 -27.87 -7.16 23.15
CA ILE A 705 -28.12 -8.56 22.77
C ILE A 705 -28.33 -9.41 24.03
N ALA A 706 -27.38 -9.32 24.96
CA ALA A 706 -27.41 -10.10 26.20
C ALA A 706 -26.60 -9.41 27.29
N ASP A 707 -27.06 -9.52 28.54
CA ASP A 707 -26.32 -9.07 29.71
C ASP A 707 -25.99 -10.27 30.61
N ASN A 708 -24.86 -10.19 31.33
CA ASN A 708 -24.44 -11.21 32.30
C ASN A 708 -24.24 -12.63 31.72
N VAL A 709 -23.70 -12.74 30.51
CA VAL A 709 -23.31 -14.00 29.89
C VAL A 709 -22.18 -14.65 30.71
N ASN A 710 -22.22 -15.98 30.89
CA ASN A 710 -21.27 -16.66 31.77
C ASN A 710 -19.85 -16.49 31.24
N ARG A 711 -18.90 -16.19 32.12
CA ARG A 711 -17.46 -16.05 31.77
C ARG A 711 -16.82 -17.27 31.09
N LEU A 712 -17.48 -18.43 31.12
CA LEU A 712 -17.02 -19.67 30.46
C LEU A 712 -17.71 -19.93 29.12
N ASP A 713 -18.72 -19.14 28.76
CA ASP A 713 -19.39 -19.26 27.47
C ASP A 713 -18.53 -18.59 26.39
N GLU A 714 -18.46 -19.24 25.22
CA GLU A 714 -17.71 -18.80 24.03
C GLU A 714 -18.64 -18.65 22.81
N GLU A 715 -19.94 -18.85 23.02
CA GLU A 715 -20.99 -18.82 22.00
C GLU A 715 -22.29 -18.25 22.61
N TYR A 716 -23.00 -17.41 21.84
CA TYR A 716 -24.33 -16.93 22.19
C TYR A 716 -25.25 -16.93 20.96
N VAL A 717 -26.45 -17.49 21.10
CA VAL A 717 -27.50 -17.47 20.06
C VAL A 717 -28.54 -16.42 20.43
N TRP A 718 -28.72 -15.43 19.55
CA TRP A 718 -29.63 -14.31 19.70
C TRP A 718 -30.83 -14.44 18.76
N GLU A 719 -32.05 -14.43 19.33
CA GLU A 719 -33.29 -14.24 18.57
C GLU A 719 -33.50 -12.73 18.37
N ILE A 720 -33.39 -12.26 17.12
CA ILE A 720 -33.47 -10.83 16.79
C ILE A 720 -34.91 -10.35 16.97
N PRO A 721 -35.18 -9.25 17.72
CA PRO A 721 -36.53 -8.69 17.87
C PRO A 721 -37.16 -8.33 16.51
N GLU A 722 -38.47 -8.54 16.35
CA GLU A 722 -39.18 -8.28 15.09
C GLU A 722 -39.10 -6.80 14.66
N GLU A 723 -39.01 -5.88 15.60
CA GLU A 723 -38.92 -4.43 15.37
C GLU A 723 -37.48 -3.88 15.31
N ALA A 724 -36.46 -4.73 15.41
CA ALA A 724 -35.07 -4.28 15.44
C ALA A 724 -34.65 -3.71 14.07
N GLU A 725 -33.98 -2.56 14.11
CA GLU A 725 -33.45 -1.89 12.93
C GLU A 725 -32.10 -1.26 13.28
N ILE A 726 -31.06 -1.65 12.55
CA ILE A 726 -29.73 -1.05 12.65
C ILE A 726 -28.94 -1.30 11.37
N ASP A 727 -28.31 -0.28 10.82
CA ASP A 727 -27.47 -0.34 9.63
C ASP A 727 -25.98 -0.26 9.99
N GLU A 728 -25.14 -0.87 9.16
CA GLU A 728 -23.67 -0.77 9.22
C GLU A 728 -23.06 -0.89 10.65
N ALA A 729 -23.58 -1.81 11.46
CA ALA A 729 -23.23 -1.93 12.86
C ALA A 729 -22.14 -2.98 13.11
N ARG A 730 -21.47 -2.90 14.25
CA ARG A 730 -20.51 -3.90 14.74
C ARG A 730 -21.03 -4.58 15.99
N ILE A 731 -20.70 -5.86 16.12
CA ILE A 731 -20.93 -6.60 17.36
C ILE A 731 -19.89 -6.17 18.37
N VAL A 732 -20.30 -6.06 19.62
CA VAL A 732 -19.46 -5.62 20.74
C VAL A 732 -19.61 -6.57 21.91
N ILE A 733 -18.48 -7.07 22.40
CA ILE A 733 -18.39 -7.89 23.62
C ILE A 733 -17.68 -7.07 24.69
N ARG A 734 -18.31 -6.91 25.85
CA ARG A 734 -17.78 -6.23 27.02
C ARG A 734 -17.49 -7.23 28.13
N ALA A 735 -16.24 -7.39 28.52
CA ALA A 735 -15.82 -8.23 29.64
C ALA A 735 -15.81 -7.43 30.94
N HIS A 736 -16.63 -7.85 31.92
CA HIS A 736 -16.64 -7.26 33.26
C HIS A 736 -15.66 -8.01 34.15
N ALA A 737 -14.68 -7.30 34.68
CA ALA A 737 -13.63 -7.88 35.51
C ALA A 737 -14.00 -7.86 37.01
N VAL A 738 -13.37 -8.75 37.79
CA VAL A 738 -13.56 -8.88 39.26
C VAL A 738 -13.18 -7.63 40.06
N ASP A 739 -12.44 -6.69 39.45
CA ASP A 739 -12.08 -5.40 40.03
C ASP A 739 -13.07 -4.26 39.68
N GLY A 740 -14.12 -4.57 38.90
CA GLY A 740 -15.16 -3.63 38.48
C GLY A 740 -14.85 -2.86 37.19
N GLN A 741 -13.75 -3.14 36.49
CA GLN A 741 -13.45 -2.56 35.17
C GLN A 741 -14.19 -3.29 34.03
N ILE A 742 -14.41 -2.58 32.92
CA ILE A 742 -15.09 -3.10 31.73
C ILE A 742 -14.15 -2.97 30.53
N TYR A 743 -13.93 -4.08 29.81
CA TYR A 743 -13.07 -4.15 28.63
C TYR A 743 -13.89 -4.45 27.38
N GLU A 744 -13.84 -3.58 26.37
CA GLU A 744 -14.68 -3.64 25.17
C GLU A 744 -13.88 -4.13 23.94
N GLN A 745 -14.49 -5.01 23.14
CA GLN A 745 -13.95 -5.47 21.87
C GLN A 745 -15.02 -5.39 20.77
N LEU A 746 -14.68 -4.82 19.62
CA LEU A 746 -15.55 -4.71 18.44
C LEU A 746 -15.23 -5.79 17.40
N SER A 747 -16.23 -6.21 16.64
CA SER A 747 -16.07 -7.10 15.48
C SER A 747 -15.29 -6.43 14.35
N THR A 748 -14.64 -7.24 13.52
CA THR A 748 -13.92 -6.80 12.32
C THR A 748 -14.81 -6.67 11.08
N PHE A 749 -16.06 -7.15 11.15
CA PHE A 749 -17.07 -7.12 10.09
C PHE A 749 -18.28 -6.28 10.50
N ASN A 750 -19.02 -5.80 9.49
CA ASN A 750 -20.26 -5.03 9.67
C ASN A 750 -21.50 -5.94 9.61
N TYR A 751 -22.59 -5.50 10.22
CA TYR A 751 -23.83 -6.25 10.32
C TYR A 751 -25.03 -5.30 10.26
N GLY A 752 -26.06 -5.66 9.50
CA GLY A 752 -27.30 -4.89 9.43
C GLY A 752 -28.51 -5.72 9.82
N ILE A 753 -29.50 -5.08 10.44
CA ILE A 753 -30.79 -5.66 10.80
C ILE A 753 -31.89 -4.80 10.21
N ILE A 754 -32.80 -5.45 9.49
CA ILE A 754 -33.99 -4.85 8.89
C ILE A 754 -35.22 -5.30 9.71
N PRO A 755 -36.19 -4.44 10.01
CA PRO A 755 -37.39 -4.84 10.76
C PRO A 755 -38.26 -5.82 9.96
N LEU A 756 -39.02 -6.65 10.67
CA LEU A 756 -39.97 -7.60 10.08
C LEU A 756 -41.10 -6.89 9.33
N GLU A 757 -41.68 -5.85 9.93
CA GLU A 757 -42.61 -4.93 9.24
C GLU A 757 -41.83 -3.75 8.65
N TYR A 758 -41.68 -3.73 7.33
CA TYR A 758 -40.97 -2.67 6.60
C TYR A 758 -41.97 -1.69 5.96
N THR A 759 -41.66 -0.39 5.98
CA THR A 759 -42.50 0.67 5.38
C THR A 759 -41.75 1.33 4.22
N LEU A 760 -42.26 1.14 3.00
CA LEU A 760 -41.79 1.84 1.80
C LEU A 760 -42.43 3.22 1.72
N GLU A 761 -41.63 4.28 1.67
CA GLU A 761 -42.09 5.66 1.45
C GLU A 761 -41.81 6.10 0.00
N TYR A 762 -42.70 6.92 -0.58
CA TYR A 762 -42.56 7.44 -1.95
C TYR A 762 -43.08 8.87 -2.09
N ALA A 763 -42.40 9.66 -2.94
CA ALA A 763 -42.76 11.06 -3.20
C ALA A 763 -43.83 11.19 -4.29
N GLN A 764 -44.49 12.34 -4.37
CA GLN A 764 -45.38 12.69 -5.50
C GLN A 764 -44.56 12.92 -6.78
N GLY A 765 -45.05 12.46 -7.93
CA GLY A 765 -44.44 12.65 -9.24
C GLY A 765 -43.53 11.51 -9.68
N TRP A 766 -42.73 11.75 -10.72
CA TRP A 766 -41.82 10.77 -11.33
C TRP A 766 -40.61 10.46 -10.44
N GLN A 767 -40.36 9.18 -10.17
CA GLN A 767 -39.17 8.66 -9.48
C GLN A 767 -38.83 7.24 -9.94
N LEU A 768 -37.58 6.81 -9.70
CA LEU A 768 -37.16 5.42 -9.87
C LEU A 768 -37.32 4.66 -8.56
N ILE A 769 -37.95 3.49 -8.62
CA ILE A 769 -38.28 2.70 -7.42
C ILE A 769 -38.20 1.20 -7.70
N ASN A 770 -37.98 0.39 -6.66
CA ASN A 770 -38.11 -1.06 -6.73
C ASN A 770 -38.87 -1.65 -5.53
N ASN A 771 -39.44 -2.84 -5.72
CA ASN A 771 -40.13 -3.55 -4.65
C ASN A 771 -39.10 -4.14 -3.67
N PRO A 772 -39.22 -3.89 -2.35
CA PRO A 772 -38.34 -4.49 -1.34
C PRO A 772 -38.64 -5.92 -0.89
N TRP A 773 -39.85 -6.41 -1.11
CA TRP A 773 -40.31 -7.67 -0.55
C TRP A 773 -40.10 -8.81 -1.54
N SER A 774 -39.22 -9.76 -1.22
CA SER A 774 -38.88 -10.93 -2.06
C SER A 774 -39.94 -12.05 -2.01
N SER A 775 -41.14 -11.77 -1.49
CA SER A 775 -42.21 -12.75 -1.31
C SER A 775 -42.99 -13.05 -2.59
N ASP A 776 -43.61 -14.24 -2.67
CA ASP A 776 -44.56 -14.61 -3.73
C ASP A 776 -45.93 -13.87 -3.66
N GLU A 777 -46.07 -12.84 -2.79
CA GLU A 777 -47.28 -12.03 -2.68
C GLU A 777 -47.46 -11.14 -3.94
N LEU A 778 -48.71 -10.98 -4.37
CA LEU A 778 -49.05 -10.13 -5.51
C LEU A 778 -49.29 -8.69 -5.05
N PHE A 779 -48.40 -7.78 -5.42
CA PHE A 779 -48.52 -6.34 -5.13
C PHE A 779 -49.10 -5.62 -6.34
N LEU A 780 -50.37 -5.22 -6.30
CA LEU A 780 -50.97 -4.43 -7.38
C LEU A 780 -50.57 -2.95 -7.26
N THR A 781 -50.22 -2.32 -8.38
CA THR A 781 -49.83 -0.89 -8.44
C THR A 781 -50.86 0.00 -7.73
N SER A 782 -52.16 -0.25 -7.96
CA SER A 782 -53.24 0.54 -7.35
C SER A 782 -53.34 0.39 -5.84
N ASP A 783 -52.90 -0.74 -5.28
CA ASP A 783 -52.98 -1.03 -3.85
C ASP A 783 -51.79 -0.42 -3.09
N VAL A 784 -50.62 -0.34 -3.74
CA VAL A 784 -49.38 0.21 -3.15
C VAL A 784 -49.31 1.73 -3.32
N PHE A 785 -49.59 2.24 -4.53
CA PHE A 785 -49.37 3.64 -4.92
C PHE A 785 -50.65 4.45 -5.15
N GLY A 786 -51.83 3.81 -5.13
CA GLY A 786 -53.12 4.44 -5.40
C GLY A 786 -53.59 4.33 -6.85
N THR A 787 -54.88 4.58 -7.10
CA THR A 787 -55.55 4.28 -8.39
C THR A 787 -55.21 5.22 -9.54
N ASP A 788 -54.66 6.41 -9.24
CA ASP A 788 -54.33 7.44 -10.23
C ASP A 788 -52.81 7.52 -10.50
N SER A 789 -52.01 6.64 -9.86
CA SER A 789 -50.57 6.54 -10.05
C SER A 789 -50.23 5.63 -11.24
N GLU A 790 -49.15 5.95 -11.96
CA GLU A 790 -48.67 5.19 -13.11
C GLU A 790 -47.34 4.52 -12.77
N LEU A 791 -47.20 3.23 -13.10
CA LEU A 791 -45.97 2.46 -12.90
C LEU A 791 -45.54 1.90 -14.26
N LEU A 792 -44.31 2.20 -14.67
CA LEU A 792 -43.77 1.81 -15.98
C LEU A 792 -42.52 0.95 -15.82
N GLU A 793 -42.44 -0.11 -16.61
CA GLU A 793 -41.22 -0.87 -16.86
C GLU A 793 -40.46 -0.29 -18.05
N PHE A 794 -39.15 -0.51 -18.09
CA PHE A 794 -38.29 -0.05 -19.19
C PHE A 794 -37.62 -1.23 -19.87
N ASP A 795 -37.78 -1.31 -21.19
CA ASP A 795 -37.01 -2.17 -22.08
C ASP A 795 -36.37 -1.27 -23.16
N GLN A 796 -35.07 -1.42 -23.41
CA GLN A 796 -34.37 -0.53 -24.33
C GLN A 796 -34.85 -0.66 -25.79
N HIS A 797 -35.38 -1.82 -26.20
CA HIS A 797 -35.84 -2.07 -27.55
C HIS A 797 -37.33 -1.76 -27.75
N LEU A 798 -38.14 -1.88 -26.70
CA LEU A 798 -39.60 -1.68 -26.72
C LEU A 798 -40.04 -0.33 -26.14
N GLY A 799 -39.19 0.31 -25.33
CA GLY A 799 -39.48 1.56 -24.63
C GLY A 799 -40.17 1.32 -23.28
N PHE A 800 -41.09 2.21 -22.92
CA PHE A 800 -41.84 2.12 -21.68
C PHE A 800 -43.14 1.32 -21.85
N GLU A 801 -43.41 0.42 -20.91
CA GLU A 801 -44.66 -0.35 -20.84
C GLU A 801 -45.33 -0.18 -19.46
N ASP A 802 -46.66 -0.04 -19.43
CA ASP A 802 -47.43 0.04 -18.19
C ASP A 802 -47.37 -1.28 -17.42
N SER A 803 -47.14 -1.22 -16.11
CA SER A 803 -47.16 -2.38 -15.22
C SER A 803 -48.23 -2.27 -14.13
N ASP A 804 -49.15 -3.24 -14.12
CA ASP A 804 -50.21 -3.36 -13.11
C ASP A 804 -49.69 -4.03 -11.81
N GLU A 805 -48.48 -4.58 -11.82
CA GLU A 805 -47.89 -5.37 -10.74
C GLU A 805 -46.51 -4.83 -10.32
N PHE A 806 -46.32 -4.62 -9.03
CA PHE A 806 -45.05 -4.15 -8.46
C PHE A 806 -44.23 -5.34 -7.95
N GLN A 807 -43.48 -5.99 -8.83
CA GLN A 807 -42.74 -7.23 -8.53
C GLN A 807 -41.31 -6.97 -8.04
N PHE A 808 -40.82 -7.82 -7.13
CA PHE A 808 -39.42 -7.83 -6.68
C PHE A 808 -38.48 -8.26 -7.81
N GLY A 809 -37.26 -7.70 -7.83
CA GLY A 809 -36.26 -7.99 -8.85
C GLY A 809 -36.36 -7.13 -10.11
N ASN A 810 -37.35 -6.23 -10.20
CA ASN A 810 -37.51 -5.26 -11.28
C ASN A 810 -37.36 -3.82 -10.77
N GLY A 811 -36.78 -2.95 -11.59
CA GLY A 811 -36.81 -1.50 -11.38
C GLY A 811 -37.94 -0.86 -12.19
N TYR A 812 -38.56 0.19 -11.65
CA TYR A 812 -39.72 0.85 -12.24
C TYR A 812 -39.57 2.37 -12.24
N TRP A 813 -40.20 3.00 -13.22
CA TRP A 813 -40.61 4.40 -13.11
C TRP A 813 -41.98 4.49 -12.45
N LEU A 814 -42.08 5.29 -11.40
CA LEU A 814 -43.34 5.57 -10.72
C LEU A 814 -43.69 7.04 -10.89
N ASN A 815 -44.85 7.34 -11.45
CA ASN A 815 -45.51 8.64 -11.36
C ASN A 815 -46.61 8.57 -10.30
N ALA A 816 -46.28 8.93 -9.07
CA ALA A 816 -47.24 8.88 -7.97
C ALA A 816 -48.15 10.11 -7.99
N ASP A 817 -49.48 9.92 -7.90
CA ASP A 817 -50.45 11.04 -7.84
C ASP A 817 -50.28 11.88 -6.56
N SER A 818 -49.85 11.27 -5.45
CA SER A 818 -49.56 11.94 -4.18
C SER A 818 -48.41 11.24 -3.44
N GLU A 819 -47.74 11.97 -2.54
CA GLU A 819 -46.80 11.36 -1.58
C GLU A 819 -47.53 10.34 -0.68
N GLY A 820 -46.86 9.24 -0.33
CA GLY A 820 -47.48 8.16 0.43
C GLY A 820 -46.48 7.13 0.98
N SER A 821 -47.03 6.12 1.66
CA SER A 821 -46.25 4.98 2.15
C SER A 821 -47.06 3.70 2.18
N TYR A 822 -46.37 2.56 2.14
CA TYR A 822 -46.96 1.22 2.17
C TYR A 822 -46.13 0.31 3.08
N THR A 823 -46.79 -0.34 4.04
CA THR A 823 -46.16 -1.23 5.03
C THR A 823 -46.56 -2.69 4.77
N ASN A 824 -45.59 -3.60 4.75
CA ASN A 824 -45.82 -5.03 4.61
C ASN A 824 -44.77 -5.82 5.44
N SER A 825 -45.15 -7.02 5.88
CA SER A 825 -44.32 -7.94 6.69
C SER A 825 -43.72 -9.09 5.88
N GLY A 826 -43.55 -8.89 4.57
CA GLY A 826 -43.02 -9.88 3.64
C GLY A 826 -41.54 -10.16 3.90
N SER A 827 -41.07 -11.31 3.44
CA SER A 827 -39.65 -11.63 3.47
C SER A 827 -38.84 -10.62 2.65
N ILE A 828 -37.65 -10.32 3.14
CA ILE A 828 -36.68 -9.42 2.50
C ILE A 828 -35.42 -10.22 2.20
N ILE A 829 -34.71 -9.89 1.13
CA ILE A 829 -33.47 -10.56 0.77
C ILE A 829 -32.38 -10.23 1.82
N THR A 830 -31.77 -11.26 2.40
CA THR A 830 -30.74 -11.15 3.46
C THR A 830 -29.45 -11.88 3.09
N GLU A 831 -29.45 -12.55 1.94
CA GLU A 831 -28.29 -13.22 1.36
C GLU A 831 -27.16 -12.23 1.12
N ASN A 832 -25.92 -12.65 1.36
CA ASN A 832 -24.73 -11.81 1.18
C ASN A 832 -24.48 -11.40 -0.28
N TYR A 833 -25.11 -12.08 -1.24
CA TYR A 833 -24.98 -11.81 -2.66
C TYR A 833 -26.34 -11.90 -3.36
N TYR A 834 -26.63 -10.93 -4.22
CA TYR A 834 -27.77 -10.97 -5.14
C TYR A 834 -27.30 -10.64 -6.57
N TYR A 835 -27.85 -11.33 -7.55
CA TYR A 835 -27.42 -11.27 -8.95
C TYR A 835 -28.57 -10.85 -9.85
N ILE A 836 -28.30 -9.93 -10.78
CA ILE A 836 -29.28 -9.47 -11.79
C ILE A 836 -28.65 -9.57 -13.17
N ASN A 837 -29.35 -10.22 -14.11
CA ASN A 837 -28.88 -10.35 -15.49
C ASN A 837 -29.00 -9.01 -16.23
N LEU A 838 -27.93 -8.64 -16.93
CA LEU A 838 -27.83 -7.44 -17.74
C LEU A 838 -28.04 -7.75 -19.21
N GLN A 839 -28.85 -6.94 -19.88
CA GLN A 839 -29.01 -6.93 -21.33
C GLN A 839 -28.01 -5.97 -21.96
N SER A 840 -27.74 -6.13 -23.26
CA SER A 840 -26.90 -5.16 -23.97
C SER A 840 -27.64 -3.82 -24.10
N GLY A 841 -27.00 -2.80 -23.58
CA GLY A 841 -27.36 -1.39 -23.50
C GLY A 841 -27.96 -0.97 -22.16
N TRP A 842 -28.95 -0.08 -22.16
CA TRP A 842 -29.52 0.49 -20.93
C TRP A 842 -30.38 -0.51 -20.18
N ASN A 843 -30.07 -0.72 -18.91
CA ASN A 843 -30.82 -1.55 -17.98
C ASN A 843 -31.35 -0.69 -16.83
N LEU A 844 -32.64 -0.86 -16.47
CA LEU A 844 -33.21 -0.29 -15.25
C LEU A 844 -33.13 -1.34 -14.13
N ILE A 845 -32.17 -1.16 -13.24
CA ILE A 845 -31.74 -2.16 -12.25
C ILE A 845 -32.29 -1.76 -10.87
N PRO A 846 -32.95 -2.67 -10.13
CA PRO A 846 -33.37 -2.41 -8.76
C PRO A 846 -32.20 -2.53 -7.78
N ASN A 847 -32.28 -1.82 -6.64
CA ASN A 847 -31.48 -2.17 -5.47
C ASN A 847 -32.16 -3.34 -4.71
N PRO A 848 -31.59 -4.55 -4.72
CA PRO A 848 -32.26 -5.72 -4.13
C PRO A 848 -32.27 -5.69 -2.60
N HIS A 849 -31.24 -5.14 -1.96
CA HIS A 849 -31.08 -5.12 -0.50
C HIS A 849 -31.57 -3.79 0.09
N LEU A 850 -32.01 -3.81 1.35
CA LEU A 850 -32.44 -2.59 2.03
C LEU A 850 -31.27 -1.90 2.73
N CYS A 851 -30.20 -1.69 1.98
CA CYS A 851 -29.07 -0.89 2.38
C CYS A 851 -28.62 -0.04 1.20
N SER A 852 -27.92 1.04 1.49
CA SER A 852 -27.34 1.87 0.45
C SER A 852 -26.11 1.18 -0.16
N TYR A 853 -25.89 1.40 -1.45
CA TYR A 853 -24.69 0.96 -2.16
C TYR A 853 -23.89 2.16 -2.62
N ASN A 854 -22.57 2.10 -2.43
CA ASN A 854 -21.69 2.86 -3.31
C ASN A 854 -21.64 2.12 -4.67
N PRO A 855 -21.99 2.77 -5.79
CA PRO A 855 -21.95 2.13 -7.09
C PRO A 855 -20.57 1.54 -7.46
N HIS A 856 -19.47 2.12 -6.96
CA HIS A 856 -18.13 1.61 -7.20
C HIS A 856 -17.83 0.27 -6.52
N ASN A 857 -18.66 -0.14 -5.54
CA ASN A 857 -18.53 -1.43 -4.87
C ASN A 857 -19.38 -2.52 -5.55
N LEU A 858 -20.10 -2.19 -6.64
CA LEU A 858 -20.79 -3.16 -7.47
C LEU A 858 -19.76 -3.97 -8.26
N SER A 859 -20.05 -5.26 -8.46
CA SER A 859 -19.23 -6.14 -9.28
C SER A 859 -20.06 -6.77 -10.37
N PHE A 860 -19.43 -7.10 -11.48
CA PHE A 860 -20.06 -7.66 -12.66
C PHE A 860 -19.51 -9.06 -12.87
N ILE A 861 -20.29 -9.97 -13.41
CA ILE A 861 -19.88 -11.35 -13.66
C ILE A 861 -20.31 -11.68 -15.07
N ASN A 862 -19.41 -12.27 -15.84
CA ASN A 862 -19.71 -12.78 -17.17
C ASN A 862 -19.11 -14.19 -17.30
N SER A 863 -19.12 -14.75 -18.51
CA SER A 863 -18.52 -16.07 -18.78
C SER A 863 -17.00 -16.14 -18.56
N GLU A 864 -16.32 -15.00 -18.41
CA GLU A 864 -14.85 -14.92 -18.25
C GLU A 864 -14.41 -14.69 -16.81
N GLY A 865 -15.34 -14.35 -15.91
CA GLY A 865 -15.06 -14.16 -14.48
C GLY A 865 -15.84 -13.02 -13.86
N SER A 866 -15.48 -12.69 -12.61
CA SER A 866 -15.94 -11.44 -11.99
C SER A 866 -15.19 -10.25 -12.60
N ASN A 867 -15.74 -9.06 -12.50
CA ASN A 867 -15.19 -7.78 -12.92
C ASN A 867 -15.54 -6.77 -11.82
N SER A 868 -14.58 -5.98 -11.34
CA SER A 868 -14.90 -4.86 -10.46
C SER A 868 -15.64 -3.78 -11.25
N TYR A 869 -16.22 -2.78 -10.58
CA TYR A 869 -16.80 -1.63 -11.27
C TYR A 869 -15.79 -0.99 -12.24
N ARG A 870 -14.54 -0.75 -11.80
CA ARG A 870 -13.48 -0.19 -12.65
C ARG A 870 -13.15 -1.09 -13.83
N ASN A 871 -12.96 -2.39 -13.62
CA ASN A 871 -12.53 -3.26 -14.71
C ASN A 871 -13.64 -3.48 -15.72
N ALA A 872 -14.89 -3.47 -15.27
CA ALA A 872 -16.04 -3.49 -16.16
C ALA A 872 -16.05 -2.23 -17.06
N ILE A 873 -15.55 -1.08 -16.60
CA ILE A 873 -15.34 0.11 -17.43
C ILE A 873 -14.14 -0.07 -18.37
N LEU A 874 -12.98 -0.49 -17.85
CA LEU A 874 -11.75 -0.66 -18.65
C LEU A 874 -11.90 -1.69 -19.77
N ASN A 875 -12.65 -2.77 -19.51
CA ASN A 875 -12.94 -3.84 -20.47
C ASN A 875 -14.13 -3.51 -21.39
N GLU A 876 -14.63 -2.27 -21.36
CA GLU A 876 -15.81 -1.83 -22.12
C GLU A 876 -17.06 -2.73 -21.94
N LEU A 877 -17.26 -3.27 -20.73
CA LEU A 877 -18.41 -4.11 -20.34
C LEU A 877 -19.58 -3.26 -19.84
N ILE A 878 -19.30 -2.15 -19.16
CA ILE A 878 -20.29 -1.16 -18.73
C ILE A 878 -19.81 0.26 -19.05
N ALA A 879 -20.75 1.20 -19.09
CA ALA A 879 -20.40 2.61 -19.02
C ALA A 879 -20.03 3.01 -17.58
N ASN A 880 -19.14 3.99 -17.44
CA ASN A 880 -18.85 4.66 -16.17
C ASN A 880 -20.00 5.57 -15.68
N ALA A 881 -21.25 5.17 -15.89
CA ALA A 881 -22.42 5.98 -15.62
C ALA A 881 -23.51 5.15 -14.93
N ILE A 882 -23.75 5.45 -13.67
CA ILE A 882 -24.93 5.02 -12.92
C ILE A 882 -25.83 6.22 -12.68
N TYR A 883 -27.01 6.20 -13.31
CA TYR A 883 -27.97 7.29 -13.21
C TYR A 883 -29.13 6.93 -12.30
N VAL A 884 -29.43 7.82 -11.37
CA VAL A 884 -30.68 7.83 -10.60
C VAL A 884 -31.53 9.02 -11.03
N TYR A 885 -32.82 9.00 -10.74
CA TYR A 885 -33.71 10.13 -11.03
C TYR A 885 -34.14 10.81 -9.74
N ARG A 886 -33.60 12.00 -9.48
CA ARG A 886 -33.95 12.81 -8.31
C ARG A 886 -34.09 14.28 -8.72
N ASN A 887 -34.90 15.05 -8.01
CA ASN A 887 -35.12 16.48 -8.29
C ASN A 887 -35.56 16.80 -9.74
N ASN A 888 -36.34 15.91 -10.37
CA ASN A 888 -36.77 16.02 -11.76
C ASN A 888 -35.63 16.08 -12.80
N LYS A 889 -34.53 15.37 -12.56
CA LYS A 889 -33.47 15.14 -13.54
C LYS A 889 -32.77 13.79 -13.30
N PHE A 890 -32.09 13.30 -14.32
CA PHE A 890 -31.08 12.27 -14.11
C PHE A 890 -29.88 12.88 -13.40
N MET A 891 -29.30 12.11 -12.47
CA MET A 891 -28.09 12.49 -11.75
C MET A 891 -27.18 11.28 -11.67
N ILE A 892 -25.88 11.52 -11.86
CA ILE A 892 -24.84 10.59 -11.46
C ILE A 892 -24.81 10.59 -9.93
N THR A 893 -24.64 9.42 -9.32
CA THR A 893 -24.68 9.31 -7.85
C THR A 893 -23.57 8.41 -7.34
N ASP A 894 -22.99 8.79 -6.21
CA ASP A 894 -22.02 7.96 -5.47
C ASP A 894 -22.70 7.08 -4.41
N VAL A 895 -24.03 7.21 -4.29
CA VAL A 895 -24.87 6.41 -3.39
C VAL A 895 -26.18 6.04 -4.07
N ILE A 896 -26.44 4.75 -4.19
CA ILE A 896 -27.74 4.18 -4.56
C ILE A 896 -28.48 3.92 -3.25
N ASN A 897 -29.59 4.61 -3.02
CA ASN A 897 -30.33 4.47 -1.76
C ASN A 897 -31.05 3.12 -1.72
N SER A 898 -31.47 2.70 -0.51
CA SER A 898 -32.41 1.59 -0.39
C SER A 898 -33.69 1.89 -1.18
N HIS A 899 -34.27 0.86 -1.82
CA HIS A 899 -35.52 0.94 -2.62
C HIS A 899 -35.48 1.79 -3.89
N GLU A 900 -34.32 2.31 -4.25
CA GLU A 900 -34.12 3.10 -5.45
C GLU A 900 -33.64 2.19 -6.59
N ALA A 901 -34.27 2.33 -7.76
CA ALA A 901 -33.76 1.75 -8.99
C ALA A 901 -32.83 2.74 -9.70
N PHE A 902 -31.89 2.22 -10.48
CA PHE A 902 -30.91 3.02 -11.20
C PHE A 902 -30.68 2.49 -12.61
N TYR A 903 -30.20 3.35 -13.49
CA TYR A 903 -29.80 2.99 -14.83
C TYR A 903 -28.32 2.71 -14.91
N LEU A 904 -27.99 1.63 -15.62
CA LEU A 904 -26.63 1.29 -16.01
C LEU A 904 -26.63 0.89 -17.48
N TYR A 905 -25.65 1.38 -18.24
CA TYR A 905 -25.42 0.90 -19.58
C TYR A 905 -24.42 -0.26 -19.54
N ALA A 906 -24.81 -1.38 -20.14
CA ALA A 906 -24.04 -2.60 -20.24
C ALA A 906 -23.74 -2.90 -21.72
N ASN A 907 -22.66 -3.59 -22.02
CA ASN A 907 -22.40 -4.13 -23.36
C ASN A 907 -22.24 -5.64 -23.26
N ASN A 908 -23.21 -6.34 -23.83
CA ASN A 908 -23.32 -7.78 -23.76
C ASN A 908 -23.24 -8.41 -25.18
N GLU A 909 -22.74 -7.68 -26.18
CA GLU A 909 -22.71 -8.19 -27.57
C GLU A 909 -21.69 -9.32 -27.77
N ASN A 910 -20.64 -9.36 -26.94
CA ASN A 910 -19.55 -10.35 -27.04
C ASN A 910 -19.55 -11.39 -25.91
N PHE A 911 -20.39 -11.24 -24.89
CA PHE A 911 -20.41 -12.09 -23.70
C PHE A 911 -21.83 -12.62 -23.48
N ASP A 912 -21.99 -13.92 -23.25
CA ASP A 912 -23.30 -14.47 -22.89
C ASP A 912 -23.49 -14.36 -21.36
N ASN A 913 -24.66 -13.90 -20.90
CA ASN A 913 -25.08 -13.87 -19.48
C ASN A 913 -24.26 -12.97 -18.54
N MET A 914 -24.00 -11.71 -18.90
CA MET A 914 -23.48 -10.75 -17.93
C MET A 914 -24.49 -10.49 -16.79
N GLU A 915 -24.03 -10.53 -15.54
CA GLU A 915 -24.80 -10.26 -14.33
C GLU A 915 -24.13 -9.18 -13.48
N ILE A 916 -24.91 -8.34 -12.80
CA ILE A 916 -24.43 -7.47 -11.72
C ILE A 916 -24.62 -8.17 -10.38
N ARG A 917 -23.61 -8.15 -9.52
CA ARG A 917 -23.57 -8.72 -8.16
C ARG A 917 -23.56 -7.61 -7.12
N PHE A 918 -24.54 -7.68 -6.21
CA PHE A 918 -24.67 -6.79 -5.04
C PHE A 918 -24.11 -7.46 -3.78
N THR A 919 -23.26 -6.73 -3.04
CA THR A 919 -22.67 -7.17 -1.75
C THR A 919 -22.82 -6.09 -0.67
N PRO A 920 -23.74 -6.25 0.29
CA PRO A 920 -24.04 -5.26 1.33
C PRO A 920 -22.83 -4.85 2.19
N TYR A 921 -22.77 -3.57 2.59
CA TYR A 921 -21.76 -3.00 3.51
C TYR A 921 -20.30 -3.31 3.15
N THR A 922 -20.01 -3.38 1.86
CA THR A 922 -18.63 -3.49 1.35
C THR A 922 -17.93 -2.13 1.51
N PRO A 923 -16.72 -2.07 2.10
CA PRO A 923 -15.95 -0.83 2.20
C PRO A 923 -15.63 -0.23 0.82
N ASN A 924 -15.47 1.08 0.74
CA ASN A 924 -15.03 1.76 -0.48
C ASN A 924 -13.57 1.41 -0.79
N TYR A 925 -13.30 0.90 -1.98
CA TYR A 925 -11.94 0.51 -2.38
C TYR A 925 -11.34 1.37 -3.48
N TYR A 926 -12.02 2.43 -3.94
CA TYR A 926 -11.67 2.92 -5.25
C TYR A 926 -12.07 4.38 -5.50
N ASN A 927 -11.14 5.16 -6.07
CA ASN A 927 -11.37 6.48 -6.63
C ASN A 927 -11.17 6.40 -8.15
N ILE A 928 -12.18 6.83 -8.92
CA ILE A 928 -12.04 7.05 -10.36
C ILE A 928 -11.22 8.33 -10.57
N PRO A 929 -10.37 8.42 -11.62
CA PRO A 929 -9.73 9.67 -11.98
C PRO A 929 -10.74 10.81 -12.13
N GLU A 930 -10.59 11.86 -11.32
CA GLU A 930 -11.45 13.05 -11.40
C GLU A 930 -10.96 13.97 -12.54
N ALA A 931 -11.88 14.73 -13.13
CA ALA A 931 -11.52 15.81 -14.04
C ALA A 931 -10.85 16.94 -13.23
N ASP A 932 -9.82 17.60 -13.80
CA ASP A 932 -9.19 18.78 -13.19
C ASP A 932 -10.22 19.88 -12.88
N TRP A 933 -11.22 20.01 -13.77
CA TRP A 933 -12.40 20.84 -13.58
C TRP A 933 -13.52 20.40 -14.53
N GLU A 934 -14.75 20.63 -14.09
CA GLU A 934 -15.96 20.42 -14.88
C GLU A 934 -16.95 21.57 -14.68
N VAL A 935 -17.71 21.89 -15.72
CA VAL A 935 -18.77 22.89 -15.68
C VAL A 935 -20.05 22.30 -16.25
N THR A 936 -21.18 22.70 -15.69
CA THR A 936 -22.48 22.13 -16.03
C THR A 936 -23.33 23.15 -16.75
N ILE A 937 -23.95 22.73 -17.84
CA ILE A 937 -24.99 23.49 -18.54
C ILE A 937 -26.29 22.72 -18.34
N ALA A 938 -27.28 23.34 -17.71
CA ALA A 938 -28.59 22.77 -17.48
C ALA A 938 -29.69 23.57 -18.19
N ALA A 939 -30.72 22.88 -18.67
CA ALA A 939 -31.88 23.45 -19.32
C ALA A 939 -33.16 22.94 -18.65
N SER A 940 -33.99 23.84 -18.13
CA SER A 940 -35.20 23.51 -17.37
C SER A 940 -36.46 24.13 -17.95
N GLN A 941 -37.52 23.31 -18.03
CA GLN A 941 -38.92 23.70 -18.23
C GLN A 941 -39.81 23.00 -17.17
N THR A 942 -40.69 22.09 -17.60
CA THR A 942 -41.43 21.16 -16.75
C THR A 942 -40.57 19.97 -16.30
N ASP A 943 -39.44 19.77 -16.99
CA ASP A 943 -38.39 18.78 -16.75
C ASP A 943 -37.04 19.50 -16.86
N THR A 944 -35.97 18.91 -16.31
CA THR A 944 -34.60 19.44 -16.41
C THR A 944 -33.67 18.41 -17.00
N ASP A 945 -32.80 18.86 -17.90
CA ASP A 945 -31.70 18.06 -18.45
C ASP A 945 -30.40 18.86 -18.42
N GLU A 946 -29.26 18.17 -18.34
CA GLU A 946 -27.96 18.82 -18.22
C GLU A 946 -26.86 18.08 -18.99
N ILE A 947 -25.80 18.82 -19.31
CA ILE A 947 -24.55 18.28 -19.83
C ILE A 947 -23.39 18.81 -19.01
N ILE A 948 -22.33 18.02 -18.93
CA ILE A 948 -21.11 18.34 -18.20
C ILE A 948 -19.95 18.39 -19.19
N VAL A 949 -19.15 19.44 -19.14
CA VAL A 949 -17.93 19.57 -19.96
C VAL A 949 -16.76 19.93 -19.07
N GLY A 950 -15.58 19.39 -19.37
CA GLY A 950 -14.42 19.61 -18.50
C GLY A 950 -13.10 19.27 -19.16
N CYS A 951 -12.01 19.44 -18.41
CA CYS A 951 -10.70 18.93 -18.79
C CYS A 951 -10.10 18.09 -17.67
N GLY A 952 -9.28 17.11 -18.04
CA GLY A 952 -8.52 16.27 -17.12
C GLY A 952 -7.11 16.02 -17.64
N GLU A 953 -6.15 15.90 -16.72
CA GLU A 953 -4.72 15.72 -17.02
C GLU A 953 -4.47 14.47 -17.91
N PHE A 954 -5.16 13.37 -17.63
CA PHE A 954 -5.01 12.11 -18.35
C PHE A 954 -6.10 11.88 -19.41
N ALA A 955 -7.02 12.83 -19.60
CA ALA A 955 -8.05 12.75 -20.63
C ALA A 955 -7.45 13.09 -22.01
N SER A 956 -8.09 12.59 -23.07
CA SER A 956 -7.79 12.89 -24.45
C SER A 956 -8.89 13.75 -25.08
N ASP A 957 -8.65 14.34 -26.26
CA ASP A 957 -9.71 15.05 -26.99
C ASP A 957 -10.64 14.09 -27.79
N ASN A 958 -10.33 12.79 -27.77
CA ASN A 958 -11.14 11.75 -28.41
C ASN A 958 -12.23 11.25 -27.44
N PHE A 959 -12.77 10.04 -27.68
CA PHE A 959 -13.72 9.43 -26.76
C PHE A 959 -12.95 8.59 -25.75
N ASP A 960 -13.17 8.82 -24.45
CA ASP A 960 -12.48 8.14 -23.35
C ASP A 960 -13.50 7.46 -22.42
N ASN A 961 -13.61 6.13 -22.42
CA ASN A 961 -14.67 5.42 -21.68
C ASN A 961 -14.60 5.64 -20.14
N GLU A 962 -13.43 5.97 -19.59
CA GLU A 962 -13.26 6.29 -18.17
C GLU A 962 -13.80 7.68 -17.81
N TYR A 963 -13.82 8.64 -18.75
CA TYR A 963 -14.19 10.04 -18.47
C TYR A 963 -15.52 10.44 -19.11
N ASP A 964 -15.76 10.03 -20.35
CA ASP A 964 -16.92 10.40 -21.15
C ASP A 964 -18.13 9.54 -20.78
N LEU A 965 -19.22 10.20 -20.41
CA LEU A 965 -20.42 9.50 -19.94
C LEU A 965 -21.52 9.53 -21.00
N PRO A 966 -22.13 8.38 -21.31
CA PRO A 966 -23.22 8.33 -22.27
C PRO A 966 -24.45 9.06 -21.75
N GLU A 967 -25.22 9.62 -22.69
CA GLU A 967 -26.51 10.22 -22.40
C GLU A 967 -27.50 9.16 -21.85
N PRO A 968 -28.17 9.40 -20.70
CA PRO A 968 -29.16 8.47 -20.15
C PRO A 968 -30.33 8.20 -21.12
N PRO A 969 -31.13 7.15 -20.87
CA PRO A 969 -32.32 6.86 -21.67
C PRO A 969 -33.31 8.03 -21.72
N ALA A 970 -34.16 8.04 -22.76
CA ALA A 970 -35.27 8.99 -22.83
C ALA A 970 -36.20 8.83 -21.62
N LYS A 971 -36.64 9.95 -21.04
CA LYS A 971 -37.57 9.99 -19.89
C LYS A 971 -39.02 9.73 -20.35
N PRO A 972 -39.90 9.14 -19.52
CA PRO A 972 -41.33 8.99 -19.82
C PRO A 972 -42.14 10.28 -19.60
N VAL A 973 -41.50 11.45 -19.64
CA VAL A 973 -42.13 12.75 -19.32
C VAL A 973 -42.71 13.42 -20.58
N GLU A 974 -44.01 13.70 -20.56
CA GLU A 974 -44.68 14.41 -21.65
C GLU A 974 -44.17 15.86 -21.76
N HIS A 975 -43.78 16.29 -22.97
CA HIS A 975 -43.17 17.61 -23.22
C HIS A 975 -41.80 17.83 -22.55
N GLY A 976 -41.05 16.77 -22.26
CA GLY A 976 -39.69 16.84 -21.71
C GLY A 976 -38.68 17.57 -22.61
N ILE A 977 -37.57 17.99 -21.99
CA ILE A 977 -36.43 18.62 -22.67
C ILE A 977 -35.28 17.60 -22.69
N THR A 978 -34.48 17.61 -23.76
CA THR A 978 -33.32 16.71 -23.88
C THR A 978 -32.09 17.50 -24.29
N MET A 979 -30.97 17.32 -23.61
CA MET A 979 -29.72 18.01 -23.90
C MET A 979 -28.54 17.05 -23.87
N TYR A 980 -27.70 17.07 -24.91
CA TYR A 980 -26.56 16.16 -25.02
C TYR A 980 -25.45 16.74 -25.90
N ILE A 981 -24.26 16.16 -25.79
CA ILE A 981 -23.09 16.44 -26.61
C ILE A 981 -23.04 15.43 -27.77
N PRO A 982 -23.17 15.85 -29.04
CA PRO A 982 -23.06 14.94 -30.18
C PRO A 982 -21.61 14.54 -30.42
N LYS A 983 -21.30 13.24 -30.25
CA LYS A 983 -19.96 12.69 -30.46
C LYS A 983 -20.09 11.32 -31.13
N ASP A 984 -19.42 11.13 -32.27
CA ASP A 984 -19.33 9.81 -32.90
C ASP A 984 -18.25 8.99 -32.17
N SER A 985 -18.63 7.89 -31.50
CA SER A 985 -17.64 6.91 -31.02
C SER A 985 -16.76 6.39 -32.16
N PRO A 986 -15.47 6.08 -31.91
CA PRO A 986 -14.61 5.41 -32.89
C PRO A 986 -15.27 4.14 -33.41
N ALA A 987 -15.11 3.83 -34.71
CA ALA A 987 -15.74 2.66 -35.33
C ALA A 987 -15.30 1.30 -34.73
N ASP A 988 -14.22 1.30 -33.95
CA ASP A 988 -13.63 0.13 -33.31
C ASP A 988 -13.97 0.04 -31.80
N SER A 989 -14.69 1.03 -31.22
CA SER A 989 -15.20 0.93 -29.83
C SER A 989 -16.40 -0.02 -29.78
N LEU A 990 -16.48 -0.83 -28.73
CA LEU A 990 -17.64 -1.68 -28.50
C LEU A 990 -18.88 -0.87 -28.07
N PHE A 991 -18.66 0.33 -27.56
CA PHE A 991 -19.71 1.29 -27.23
C PHE A 991 -19.93 2.30 -28.36
N LEU A 992 -21.02 2.13 -29.10
CA LEU A 992 -21.46 3.06 -30.14
C LEU A 992 -22.34 4.16 -29.55
N TYR A 993 -21.76 5.04 -28.72
CA TYR A 993 -22.43 6.25 -28.27
C TYR A 993 -22.44 7.27 -29.41
N ASN A 994 -23.59 7.91 -29.62
CA ASN A 994 -23.70 9.06 -30.52
C ASN A 994 -23.93 10.37 -29.73
N ASN A 995 -24.28 10.25 -28.45
CA ASN A 995 -24.70 11.33 -27.57
C ASN A 995 -24.07 11.10 -26.17
N LEU A 996 -23.43 12.12 -25.63
CA LEU A 996 -22.81 12.11 -24.30
C LEU A 996 -23.51 13.08 -23.36
N HIS A 997 -23.64 12.67 -22.10
CA HIS A 997 -24.01 13.52 -20.98
C HIS A 997 -22.80 14.32 -20.48
N ARG A 998 -21.62 13.69 -20.46
CA ARG A 998 -20.35 14.30 -20.04
C ARG A 998 -19.27 14.07 -21.09
N GLU A 999 -18.52 15.12 -21.44
CA GLU A 999 -17.30 15.03 -22.27
C GLU A 999 -16.13 15.75 -21.58
N ILE A 1000 -15.09 15.01 -21.23
CA ILE A 1000 -13.85 15.55 -20.64
C ILE A 1000 -12.75 15.51 -21.70
N LYS A 1001 -12.05 16.63 -21.88
CA LYS A 1001 -10.95 16.74 -22.86
C LYS A 1001 -9.59 16.81 -22.17
N ALA A 1002 -8.51 16.65 -22.94
CA ALA A 1002 -7.16 16.88 -22.41
C ALA A 1002 -7.04 18.31 -21.85
N SER A 1003 -6.22 18.49 -20.81
CA SER A 1003 -6.00 19.80 -20.18
C SER A 1003 -5.42 20.84 -21.14
N LEU A 1004 -5.84 22.09 -20.95
CA LEU A 1004 -5.33 23.26 -21.68
C LEU A 1004 -3.88 23.55 -21.24
N GLU A 1005 -2.96 23.76 -22.19
CA GLU A 1005 -1.53 23.97 -21.89
C GLU A 1005 -1.30 25.21 -21.03
N THR A 1006 -0.64 25.04 -19.89
CA THR A 1006 -0.38 26.15 -18.95
C THR A 1006 0.62 27.15 -19.54
N GLY A 1007 0.24 28.44 -19.58
CA GLY A 1007 1.12 29.53 -20.02
C GLY A 1007 1.06 29.83 -21.53
N ILE A 1008 0.26 29.09 -22.30
CA ILE A 1008 0.01 29.34 -23.72
C ILE A 1008 -1.49 29.63 -23.92
N PRO A 1009 -1.88 30.73 -24.61
CA PRO A 1009 -3.27 30.98 -24.96
C PRO A 1009 -3.85 29.84 -25.83
N GLU A 1010 -4.78 29.10 -25.25
CA GLU A 1010 -5.46 27.98 -25.88
C GLU A 1010 -6.97 28.03 -25.57
N SER A 1011 -7.79 27.50 -26.48
CA SER A 1011 -9.22 27.30 -26.28
C SER A 1011 -9.67 25.93 -26.76
N LYS A 1012 -10.68 25.38 -26.07
CA LYS A 1012 -11.35 24.12 -26.42
C LYS A 1012 -12.84 24.37 -26.58
N LEU A 1013 -13.46 23.65 -27.51
CA LEU A 1013 -14.86 23.82 -27.89
C LEU A 1013 -15.62 22.51 -27.74
N TRP A 1014 -16.81 22.57 -27.16
CA TRP A 1014 -17.78 21.48 -27.08
C TRP A 1014 -19.06 21.92 -27.78
N ASP A 1015 -19.46 21.16 -28.80
CA ASP A 1015 -20.77 21.31 -29.43
C ASP A 1015 -21.83 20.63 -28.54
N PHE A 1016 -23.04 21.16 -28.49
CA PHE A 1016 -24.16 20.51 -27.80
C PHE A 1016 -25.48 20.76 -28.51
N ILE A 1017 -26.45 19.88 -28.26
CA ILE A 1017 -27.79 19.91 -28.82
C ILE A 1017 -28.79 20.04 -27.69
N LEU A 1018 -29.75 20.96 -27.85
CA LEU A 1018 -30.93 21.07 -27.01
C LEU A 1018 -32.18 20.77 -27.84
N GLN A 1019 -32.95 19.74 -27.46
CA GLN A 1019 -34.20 19.37 -28.09
C GLN A 1019 -35.39 19.88 -27.28
N VAL A 1020 -36.27 20.62 -27.94
CA VAL A 1020 -37.40 21.30 -27.29
C VAL A 1020 -38.71 20.92 -27.97
N GLN A 1021 -39.73 20.62 -27.16
CA GLN A 1021 -41.04 20.18 -27.66
C GLN A 1021 -42.09 21.31 -27.69
N THR A 1022 -41.83 22.40 -26.97
CA THR A 1022 -42.70 23.58 -26.87
C THR A 1022 -41.95 24.85 -27.23
N LEU A 1023 -42.68 25.96 -27.41
CA LEU A 1023 -42.10 27.30 -27.56
C LEU A 1023 -42.18 28.10 -26.23
N ASP A 1024 -42.37 27.41 -25.12
CA ASP A 1024 -42.39 28.03 -23.79
C ASP A 1024 -40.96 28.43 -23.37
N ALA A 1025 -40.87 29.36 -22.41
CA ALA A 1025 -39.58 29.85 -21.96
C ALA A 1025 -38.77 28.72 -21.29
N ILE A 1026 -37.49 28.58 -21.68
CA ILE A 1026 -36.53 27.66 -21.08
C ILE A 1026 -35.65 28.46 -20.13
N THR A 1027 -35.41 27.91 -18.94
CA THR A 1027 -34.38 28.42 -18.03
C THR A 1027 -33.07 27.70 -18.37
N LEU A 1028 -32.01 28.46 -18.67
CA LEU A 1028 -30.66 27.93 -18.82
C LEU A 1028 -29.87 28.30 -17.58
N GLU A 1029 -29.26 27.31 -16.95
CA GLU A 1029 -28.35 27.48 -15.82
C GLU A 1029 -26.96 27.03 -16.24
N PHE A 1030 -25.97 27.90 -16.02
CA PHE A 1030 -24.57 27.65 -16.29
C PHE A 1030 -23.85 27.65 -14.95
N ASP A 1031 -23.50 26.45 -14.47
CA ASP A 1031 -22.66 26.30 -13.29
C ASP A 1031 -21.20 26.28 -13.72
N MET A 1032 -20.48 27.36 -13.38
CA MET A 1032 -19.07 27.54 -13.74
C MET A 1032 -18.18 27.49 -12.49
N LEU A 1033 -18.67 27.03 -11.34
CA LEU A 1033 -17.96 27.17 -10.05
C LEU A 1033 -16.62 26.42 -10.01
N SER A 1034 -16.46 25.37 -10.80
CA SER A 1034 -15.20 24.63 -10.88
C SER A 1034 -14.25 25.18 -11.93
N LEU A 1035 -14.64 26.21 -12.71
CA LEU A 1035 -13.79 26.78 -13.76
C LEU A 1035 -12.52 27.41 -13.15
N PRO A 1036 -11.30 27.07 -13.63
CA PRO A 1036 -10.06 27.57 -13.03
C PRO A 1036 -9.88 29.08 -13.08
N GLU A 1037 -9.09 29.62 -12.16
CA GLU A 1037 -8.81 31.07 -12.13
C GLU A 1037 -8.08 31.51 -13.42
N GLY A 1038 -8.61 32.55 -14.08
CA GLY A 1038 -8.07 33.07 -15.34
C GLY A 1038 -8.69 32.45 -16.61
N TYR A 1039 -9.51 31.40 -16.46
CA TYR A 1039 -10.26 30.79 -17.54
C TYR A 1039 -11.58 31.53 -17.72
N HIS A 1040 -12.15 31.45 -18.93
CA HIS A 1040 -13.48 31.96 -19.20
C HIS A 1040 -14.21 31.12 -20.24
N ALA A 1041 -15.54 31.15 -20.18
CA ALA A 1041 -16.43 30.45 -21.11
C ALA A 1041 -17.21 31.42 -22.01
N ASP A 1042 -17.34 31.05 -23.28
CA ASP A 1042 -18.23 31.68 -24.25
C ASP A 1042 -19.27 30.64 -24.71
N ILE A 1043 -20.56 30.91 -24.50
CA ILE A 1043 -21.67 30.00 -24.83
C ILE A 1043 -22.55 30.62 -25.91
N HIS A 1044 -22.85 29.84 -26.95
CA HIS A 1044 -23.77 30.22 -28.02
C HIS A 1044 -24.86 29.16 -28.23
N ILE A 1045 -26.12 29.58 -28.20
CA ILE A 1045 -27.25 28.71 -28.58
C ILE A 1045 -28.44 29.54 -29.05
N ASP A 1046 -29.09 29.08 -30.13
CA ASP A 1046 -30.30 29.68 -30.70
C ASP A 1046 -30.19 31.20 -30.97
N GLY A 1047 -29.02 31.66 -31.44
CA GLY A 1047 -28.76 33.08 -31.70
C GLY A 1047 -28.44 33.94 -30.47
N ASN A 1048 -28.50 33.38 -29.26
CA ASN A 1048 -28.04 34.01 -28.03
C ASN A 1048 -26.53 33.77 -27.86
N ASN A 1049 -25.81 34.72 -27.27
CA ASN A 1049 -24.39 34.62 -26.99
C ASN A 1049 -24.10 35.24 -25.63
N TRP A 1050 -23.48 34.46 -24.74
CA TRP A 1050 -22.93 34.89 -23.47
C TRP A 1050 -21.42 34.69 -23.53
N SER A 1051 -20.65 35.74 -23.26
CA SER A 1051 -19.19 35.70 -23.38
C SER A 1051 -18.51 36.14 -22.10
N GLN A 1052 -17.30 35.67 -21.86
CA GLN A 1052 -16.47 35.96 -20.69
C GLN A 1052 -17.13 35.54 -19.38
N LEU A 1053 -17.84 34.41 -19.37
CA LEU A 1053 -18.35 33.81 -18.15
C LEU A 1053 -17.18 33.28 -17.33
N THR A 1054 -17.08 33.70 -16.08
CA THR A 1054 -16.04 33.27 -15.13
C THR A 1054 -16.64 32.32 -14.10
N ASN A 1055 -15.85 31.91 -13.11
CA ASN A 1055 -16.24 31.07 -11.98
C ASN A 1055 -17.36 31.69 -11.10
N GLU A 1056 -18.60 31.62 -11.60
CA GLU A 1056 -19.86 32.05 -10.97
C GLU A 1056 -21.03 31.26 -11.61
N ASN A 1057 -22.18 31.19 -10.93
CA ASN A 1057 -23.40 30.60 -11.53
C ASN A 1057 -24.23 31.66 -12.24
N TYR A 1058 -24.67 31.33 -13.47
CA TYR A 1058 -25.47 32.21 -14.30
C TYR A 1058 -26.80 31.56 -14.66
N ILE A 1059 -27.90 32.30 -14.49
CA ILE A 1059 -29.24 31.83 -14.84
C ILE A 1059 -29.84 32.79 -15.87
N TYR A 1060 -30.24 32.24 -17.00
CA TYR A 1060 -30.85 32.95 -18.12
C TYR A 1060 -32.19 32.33 -18.50
N SER A 1061 -33.00 33.09 -19.23
CA SER A 1061 -34.22 32.57 -19.83
C SER A 1061 -34.26 32.90 -21.30
N ILE A 1062 -34.51 31.88 -22.14
CA ILE A 1062 -34.64 32.02 -23.58
C ILE A 1062 -36.02 31.53 -24.04
N ILE A 1063 -36.47 32.05 -25.18
CA ILE A 1063 -37.65 31.52 -25.89
C ILE A 1063 -37.11 30.83 -27.15
N PRO A 1064 -37.35 29.52 -27.34
CA PRO A 1064 -36.90 28.80 -28.52
C PRO A 1064 -37.37 29.44 -29.82
N SER A 1065 -36.50 29.54 -30.82
CA SER A 1065 -36.85 30.03 -32.16
C SER A 1065 -37.71 29.04 -32.96
N GLN A 1066 -37.63 27.75 -32.62
CA GLN A 1066 -38.37 26.66 -33.25
C GLN A 1066 -38.58 25.48 -32.28
N ILE A 1067 -39.57 24.63 -32.59
CA ILE A 1067 -39.72 23.30 -31.98
C ILE A 1067 -38.74 22.34 -32.67
N GLY A 1068 -38.10 21.46 -31.91
CA GLY A 1068 -37.12 20.48 -32.38
C GLY A 1068 -35.71 20.80 -31.89
N THR A 1069 -34.72 20.65 -32.78
CA THR A 1069 -33.29 20.77 -32.46
C THR A 1069 -32.82 22.22 -32.44
N LEU A 1070 -32.16 22.62 -31.35
CA LEU A 1070 -31.35 23.82 -31.23
C LEU A 1070 -29.89 23.40 -31.07
N GLU A 1071 -29.01 23.85 -31.98
CA GLU A 1071 -27.58 23.58 -31.91
C GLU A 1071 -26.87 24.72 -31.17
N GLY A 1072 -25.97 24.38 -30.27
CA GLY A 1072 -25.15 25.30 -29.50
C GLY A 1072 -23.70 24.82 -29.36
N TYR A 1073 -22.85 25.68 -28.81
CA TYR A 1073 -21.50 25.31 -28.39
C TYR A 1073 -21.08 26.12 -27.16
N ILE A 1074 -20.14 25.56 -26.41
CA ILE A 1074 -19.37 26.23 -25.35
C ILE A 1074 -17.89 26.19 -25.72
N GLU A 1075 -17.23 27.35 -25.64
CA GLU A 1075 -15.79 27.49 -25.80
C GLU A 1075 -15.16 27.90 -24.46
N ILE A 1076 -14.21 27.13 -23.95
CA ILE A 1076 -13.43 27.45 -22.74
C ILE A 1076 -12.03 27.88 -23.15
N SER A 1077 -11.54 28.98 -22.59
CA SER A 1077 -10.24 29.55 -22.93
C SER A 1077 -9.43 29.91 -21.68
N ASN A 1078 -8.13 29.58 -21.67
CA ASN A 1078 -7.21 29.83 -20.53
C ASN A 1078 -6.54 31.22 -20.56
N SER A 1079 -6.98 32.12 -21.45
CA SER A 1079 -6.38 33.45 -21.58
C SER A 1079 -7.46 34.53 -21.65
N THR A 1080 -7.37 35.54 -20.80
CA THR A 1080 -8.28 36.69 -20.90
C THR A 1080 -7.94 37.49 -22.16
N ALA A 1081 -8.78 37.39 -23.19
CA ALA A 1081 -8.62 38.18 -24.39
C ALA A 1081 -8.77 39.67 -24.05
N SER A 1082 -7.65 40.36 -23.89
CA SER A 1082 -7.63 41.82 -24.02
C SER A 1082 -7.99 42.15 -25.46
N ALA A 1083 -9.19 42.69 -25.65
CA ALA A 1083 -9.70 43.17 -26.92
C ALA A 1083 -8.70 44.13 -27.57
N ASN A 1084 -7.80 43.62 -28.42
CA ASN A 1084 -7.11 44.27 -29.54
C ASN A 1084 -5.81 43.60 -30.05
N ASN A 1085 -5.47 42.35 -29.74
CA ASN A 1085 -4.38 41.66 -30.46
C ASN A 1085 -4.47 40.13 -30.39
N ILE A 1086 -5.23 39.52 -31.30
CA ILE A 1086 -4.98 38.13 -31.70
C ILE A 1086 -4.90 38.12 -33.23
N ILE A 1087 -3.67 38.23 -33.74
CA ILE A 1087 -3.39 37.76 -35.09
C ILE A 1087 -3.24 36.25 -34.89
N SER A 1088 -4.31 35.48 -35.17
CA SER A 1088 -4.17 34.04 -35.36
C SER A 1088 -3.10 33.83 -36.42
N THR A 1089 -2.06 33.06 -36.14
CA THR A 1089 -1.01 32.73 -37.11
C THR A 1089 -1.29 31.42 -37.86
N ALA A 1090 -2.42 30.75 -37.59
CA ALA A 1090 -2.77 29.47 -38.19
C ALA A 1090 -4.10 29.55 -38.93
N TYR A 1091 -4.14 29.05 -40.17
CA TYR A 1091 -5.40 28.88 -40.90
C TYR A 1091 -6.16 27.71 -40.28
N ASP A 1092 -7.13 27.97 -39.42
CA ASP A 1092 -8.14 26.95 -39.14
C ASP A 1092 -8.84 26.61 -40.46
N PHE A 1093 -9.00 25.32 -40.78
CA PHE A 1093 -9.55 24.85 -42.05
C PHE A 1093 -10.31 23.57 -41.75
N ILE A 1094 -11.65 23.62 -41.82
CA ILE A 1094 -12.56 22.52 -41.50
C ILE A 1094 -13.62 22.35 -42.59
N ASN A 1095 -14.23 21.17 -42.65
CA ASN A 1095 -15.42 20.94 -43.46
C ASN A 1095 -16.42 20.06 -42.74
N PHE A 1096 -17.71 20.44 -42.75
CA PHE A 1096 -18.79 19.68 -42.12
C PHE A 1096 -20.11 19.82 -42.91
N PRO A 1097 -20.91 18.75 -43.06
CA PRO A 1097 -20.62 17.37 -42.62
C PRO A 1097 -19.52 16.70 -43.46
N ASN A 1098 -18.93 15.62 -42.94
CA ASN A 1098 -18.01 14.72 -43.66
C ASN A 1098 -18.07 13.32 -43.04
N PRO A 1099 -18.74 12.33 -43.67
CA PRO A 1099 -19.25 12.33 -45.04
C PRO A 1099 -20.42 13.30 -45.26
N PHE A 1100 -20.67 13.73 -46.50
CA PHE A 1100 -21.75 14.69 -46.82
C PHE A 1100 -22.66 14.22 -47.96
N ASN A 1101 -23.92 14.67 -47.98
CA ASN A 1101 -24.90 14.37 -49.04
C ASN A 1101 -25.88 15.53 -49.29
N PRO A 1102 -25.90 16.18 -50.48
CA PRO A 1102 -24.79 16.39 -51.40
C PRO A 1102 -24.00 17.67 -51.07
N SER A 1103 -24.24 18.35 -49.94
CA SER A 1103 -23.58 19.61 -49.58
C SER A 1103 -22.72 19.52 -48.32
N THR A 1104 -21.53 20.13 -48.36
CA THR A 1104 -20.65 20.35 -47.19
C THR A 1104 -20.28 21.83 -47.09
N LYS A 1105 -20.20 22.37 -45.88
CA LYS A 1105 -19.65 23.70 -45.59
C LYS A 1105 -18.15 23.57 -45.39
N ILE A 1106 -17.38 24.46 -46.00
CA ILE A 1106 -15.93 24.55 -45.88
C ILE A 1106 -15.62 25.89 -45.22
N ARG A 1107 -15.07 25.85 -44.01
CA ARG A 1107 -14.71 27.04 -43.23
C ARG A 1107 -13.21 27.16 -43.12
N PHE A 1108 -12.71 28.39 -43.21
CA PHE A 1108 -11.33 28.67 -42.89
C PHE A 1108 -11.10 30.11 -42.42
N ASN A 1109 -10.08 30.32 -41.59
CA ASN A 1109 -9.63 31.65 -41.17
C ASN A 1109 -8.54 32.19 -42.11
N VAL A 1110 -8.61 33.48 -42.45
CA VAL A 1110 -7.55 34.22 -43.15
C VAL A 1110 -6.88 35.19 -42.15
N PRO A 1111 -5.61 34.99 -41.77
CA PRO A 1111 -4.96 35.73 -40.68
C PRO A 1111 -4.53 37.15 -41.08
N THR A 1112 -4.26 37.36 -42.37
CA THR A 1112 -3.99 38.68 -42.98
C THR A 1112 -4.51 38.66 -44.41
N GLU A 1113 -4.89 39.82 -44.96
CA GLU A 1113 -5.38 39.92 -46.35
C GLU A 1113 -4.47 39.15 -47.32
N SER A 1114 -5.01 38.07 -47.91
CA SER A 1114 -4.21 37.08 -48.65
C SER A 1114 -4.93 36.64 -49.91
N ASP A 1115 -4.15 36.31 -50.95
CA ASP A 1115 -4.65 35.64 -52.15
C ASP A 1115 -4.96 34.17 -51.84
N VAL A 1116 -6.23 33.80 -51.86
CA VAL A 1116 -6.73 32.48 -51.44
C VAL A 1116 -7.29 31.72 -52.64
N ASN A 1117 -6.80 30.50 -52.84
CA ASN A 1117 -7.32 29.54 -53.81
C ASN A 1117 -7.90 28.30 -53.09
N LEU A 1118 -9.21 28.12 -53.15
CA LEU A 1118 -9.92 26.95 -52.64
C LEU A 1118 -10.40 26.08 -53.81
N THR A 1119 -9.84 24.89 -53.96
CA THR A 1119 -10.10 24.01 -55.10
C THR A 1119 -10.34 22.55 -54.68
N ILE A 1120 -11.31 21.90 -55.30
CA ILE A 1120 -11.65 20.48 -55.11
C ILE A 1120 -10.97 19.62 -56.19
N TYR A 1121 -10.37 18.51 -55.78
CA TYR A 1121 -9.76 17.50 -56.63
C TYR A 1121 -10.40 16.13 -56.41
N ASN A 1122 -10.42 15.29 -57.44
CA ASN A 1122 -10.77 13.87 -57.29
C ASN A 1122 -9.54 13.02 -56.93
N ILE A 1123 -9.74 11.73 -56.65
CA ILE A 1123 -8.64 10.78 -56.31
C ILE A 1123 -7.55 10.64 -57.40
N LYS A 1124 -7.82 11.04 -58.65
CA LYS A 1124 -6.83 11.07 -59.74
C LYS A 1124 -6.03 12.38 -59.79
N GLY A 1125 -6.23 13.28 -58.83
CA GLY A 1125 -5.66 14.62 -58.82
C GLY A 1125 -6.25 15.57 -59.87
N GLN A 1126 -7.39 15.22 -60.49
CA GLN A 1126 -8.04 16.09 -61.47
C GLN A 1126 -8.88 17.14 -60.76
N GLN A 1127 -8.74 18.40 -61.15
CA GLN A 1127 -9.53 19.50 -60.63
C GLN A 1127 -11.01 19.33 -60.98
N VAL A 1128 -11.85 19.31 -59.95
CA VAL A 1128 -13.30 19.15 -60.04
C VAL A 1128 -14.01 20.49 -60.05
N LYS A 1129 -13.70 21.36 -59.08
CA LYS A 1129 -14.31 22.69 -58.94
C LYS A 1129 -13.36 23.65 -58.23
N THR A 1130 -13.28 24.89 -58.70
CA THR A 1130 -12.68 25.98 -57.91
C THR A 1130 -13.80 26.73 -57.23
N ILE A 1131 -13.76 26.77 -55.90
CA ILE A 1131 -14.79 27.38 -55.05
C ILE A 1131 -14.49 28.86 -54.85
N CYS A 1132 -13.22 29.19 -54.57
CA CYS A 1132 -12.75 30.55 -54.35
C CYS A 1132 -11.36 30.72 -55.01
N ASN A 1133 -11.12 31.88 -55.61
CA ASN A 1133 -9.82 32.28 -56.14
C ASN A 1133 -9.74 33.82 -56.18
N GLU A 1134 -9.65 34.44 -55.00
CA GLU A 1134 -9.65 35.89 -54.83
C GLU A 1134 -8.84 36.33 -53.60
N VAL A 1135 -8.60 37.63 -53.49
CA VAL A 1135 -7.98 38.23 -52.30
C VAL A 1135 -9.05 38.39 -51.22
N LEU A 1136 -8.89 37.66 -50.12
CA LEU A 1136 -9.83 37.68 -49.00
C LEU A 1136 -9.29 38.56 -47.87
N PRO A 1137 -10.12 39.44 -47.26
CA PRO A 1137 -9.73 40.20 -46.08
C PRO A 1137 -9.48 39.28 -44.87
N MET A 1138 -8.78 39.81 -43.87
CA MET A 1138 -8.59 39.12 -42.58
C MET A 1138 -9.96 38.75 -41.97
N GLY A 1139 -10.09 37.52 -41.48
CA GLY A 1139 -11.30 37.01 -40.83
C GLY A 1139 -11.69 35.60 -41.24
N ASN A 1140 -12.82 35.12 -40.73
CA ASN A 1140 -13.39 33.80 -41.05
C ASN A 1140 -14.17 33.84 -42.37
N HIS A 1141 -13.99 32.80 -43.18
CA HIS A 1141 -14.64 32.62 -44.47
C HIS A 1141 -15.33 31.26 -44.55
N GLU A 1142 -16.53 31.22 -45.14
CA GLU A 1142 -17.32 30.00 -45.32
C GLU A 1142 -17.76 29.88 -46.79
N TYR A 1143 -17.62 28.68 -47.34
CA TYR A 1143 -18.14 28.33 -48.66
C TYR A 1143 -18.88 27.00 -48.64
N ILE A 1144 -19.92 26.87 -49.47
CA ILE A 1144 -20.69 25.63 -49.60
C ILE A 1144 -20.32 24.92 -50.91
N TRP A 1145 -20.01 23.62 -50.83
CA TRP A 1145 -19.88 22.77 -52.01
C TRP A 1145 -21.00 21.74 -52.10
N GLU A 1146 -21.86 21.88 -53.11
CA GLU A 1146 -23.02 21.00 -53.37
C GLU A 1146 -22.68 19.76 -54.24
N GLY A 1147 -21.44 19.24 -54.18
CA GLY A 1147 -21.08 18.04 -54.93
C GLY A 1147 -21.17 18.20 -56.46
N ASN A 1148 -20.92 19.41 -56.98
CA ASN A 1148 -20.99 19.75 -58.40
C ASN A 1148 -19.60 20.12 -58.97
N ASN A 1149 -19.34 19.83 -60.24
CA ASN A 1149 -18.10 20.27 -60.93
C ASN A 1149 -18.22 21.70 -61.49
N ASN A 1150 -17.14 22.22 -62.11
CA ASN A 1150 -17.12 23.56 -62.73
C ASN A 1150 -18.16 23.78 -63.85
N SER A 1151 -18.76 22.72 -64.41
CA SER A 1151 -19.87 22.80 -65.38
C SER A 1151 -21.25 22.66 -64.72
N ASN A 1152 -21.32 22.77 -63.38
CA ASN A 1152 -22.52 22.56 -62.56
C ASN A 1152 -23.19 21.18 -62.73
N ASN A 1153 -22.43 20.17 -63.14
CA ASN A 1153 -22.91 18.79 -63.15
C ASN A 1153 -22.54 18.10 -61.84
N ALA A 1154 -23.46 17.33 -61.27
CA ALA A 1154 -23.21 16.52 -60.08
C ALA A 1154 -22.07 15.53 -60.32
N VAL A 1155 -21.18 15.39 -59.34
CA VAL A 1155 -20.09 14.40 -59.38
C VAL A 1155 -20.54 13.05 -58.78
N ALA A 1156 -19.73 12.02 -58.95
CA ALA A 1156 -20.02 10.68 -58.42
C ALA A 1156 -19.74 10.63 -56.91
N SER A 1157 -20.44 9.76 -56.17
CA SER A 1157 -20.08 9.47 -54.78
C SER A 1157 -18.64 8.96 -54.70
N GLY A 1158 -17.93 9.29 -53.62
CA GLY A 1158 -16.53 8.89 -53.45
C GLY A 1158 -15.67 9.98 -52.79
N ILE A 1159 -14.37 9.70 -52.72
CA ILE A 1159 -13.37 10.54 -52.04
C ILE A 1159 -12.94 11.72 -52.94
N TYR A 1160 -12.93 12.90 -52.35
CA TYR A 1160 -12.42 14.15 -52.93
C TYR A 1160 -11.42 14.80 -51.98
N PHE A 1161 -10.61 15.71 -52.50
CA PHE A 1161 -9.65 16.48 -51.72
C PHE A 1161 -9.94 17.97 -51.90
N VAL A 1162 -10.16 18.68 -50.80
CA VAL A 1162 -10.26 20.14 -50.77
C VAL A 1162 -8.88 20.69 -50.50
N THR A 1163 -8.38 21.55 -51.38
CA THR A 1163 -7.09 22.22 -51.20
C THR A 1163 -7.34 23.71 -50.98
N LEU A 1164 -6.87 24.21 -49.83
CA LEU A 1164 -6.77 25.63 -49.52
C LEU A 1164 -5.32 26.05 -49.74
N LYS A 1165 -5.08 26.94 -50.71
CA LYS A 1165 -3.75 27.45 -51.04
C LYS A 1165 -3.70 28.95 -50.84
N THR A 1166 -2.70 29.41 -50.12
CA THR A 1166 -2.43 30.81 -49.83
C THR A 1166 -1.02 31.15 -50.32
N GLN A 1167 -0.54 32.37 -50.09
CA GLN A 1167 0.83 32.75 -50.45
C GLN A 1167 1.90 32.03 -49.60
N ILE A 1168 1.54 31.60 -48.38
CA ILE A 1168 2.48 31.07 -47.38
C ILE A 1168 2.30 29.58 -47.13
N GLU A 1169 1.12 29.00 -47.37
CA GLU A 1169 0.87 27.59 -47.08
C GLU A 1169 -0.14 26.94 -48.04
N THR A 1170 -0.19 25.61 -48.02
CA THR A 1170 -1.18 24.81 -48.73
C THR A 1170 -1.70 23.72 -47.79
N LYS A 1171 -2.97 23.79 -47.42
CA LYS A 1171 -3.66 22.77 -46.62
C LYS A 1171 -4.55 21.91 -47.51
N VAL A 1172 -4.63 20.61 -47.21
CA VAL A 1172 -5.45 19.65 -47.96
C VAL A 1172 -6.31 18.84 -46.98
N ARG A 1173 -7.61 18.76 -47.24
CA ARG A 1173 -8.54 17.89 -46.48
C ARG A 1173 -9.18 16.85 -47.38
N LYS A 1174 -9.29 15.62 -46.88
CA LYS A 1174 -10.02 14.52 -47.51
C LYS A 1174 -11.51 14.64 -47.14
N ILE A 1175 -12.38 14.59 -48.13
CA ILE A 1175 -13.84 14.65 -47.94
C ILE A 1175 -14.55 13.51 -48.69
N LEU A 1176 -15.64 12.99 -48.14
CA LEU A 1176 -16.39 11.87 -48.69
C LEU A 1176 -17.82 12.30 -49.08
N LEU A 1177 -18.13 12.25 -50.38
CA LEU A 1177 -19.48 12.46 -50.90
C LEU A 1177 -20.25 11.14 -50.90
N LEU A 1178 -21.36 11.09 -50.18
CA LEU A 1178 -22.38 10.05 -50.25
C LEU A 1178 -23.55 10.54 -51.12
N LYS A 1179 -24.16 9.65 -51.90
CA LYS A 1179 -25.43 9.96 -52.61
C LYS A 1179 -26.53 9.11 -52.05
#